data_AF-A0A1Q7X170-F1
#
_entry.id   AF-A0A1Q7X170-F1
#
_cell.length_a   1.000
_cell.length_b   1.000
_cell.length_c   1.000
_cell.angle_alpha   90.00
_cell.angle_beta   90.00
_cell.angle_gamma   90.00
#
_symmetry.space_group_name_H-M   'P 1'
#
loop_
_entity.id
_entity.type
_entity.pdbx_description
1 polymer ?
#
loop_
_entity_poly.entity_id
_entity_poly.type
_entity_poly.pdbx_seq_one_letter_code
_entity_poly.pdbx_strand_id
1 'polypeptide(L)'
;MSPRSSLRDAGTPVPAGCLLLATDLAEARGGLAIAAAVAVAVALEGPGRASPVLLVELGGESGRAPTMLASAPARELEEALRQAGFEQAAARGRLCWLGLAAGREALDGLPQVLDAVPAVSLAIVHLPARLWPLALARPDLRPRAGLLRADLPGDRALAALAVTELHEQRLAARVASRPLGRVASRRALAGLETGGAVARRVGRLAGGLVGRAGSPVAEPGQALLMVLGAAFAILFAASLLAALGGALTGTVRAQRAADLVALSGARSLRDDFPLLFTPARLPSGAPSPHHLDRRRYLARASLAARRAATQNGVDPRRLRVSFPDARSFAPLRVRAEVTASVDREMLPGRSGRSVAGARSARAAIQVDASAEALASPPSSASAGGVPATASGGGYSGPLAYRQGKPMRPDVAAAFDRLAAAARRTGISLAIRSAYRSDAEQAQLYAAHPDPRWVAPPGHSLHRCATELDLGPPSAYGWLDANARRFGFLRRYSWEPWHFGFTRGAAPCSAAGNVAGLTPSAGGERLASEGLPDFVPARFRAAIERAAARWNVSAGVLAAQLLAESNFNPYAVSGAGAQGIAQFMPGTAAAYGLGDPFDAPAAIDAQAHLMSDLLRQFGSVVLALAAYNAGPAPVAACQCVPKIPETEAYVARILGLLGGAGELAAPALEVRLVD
;
A
#
# COMPACT_ATOMS: atom_id res chain seq x y z
N MET A 1 54.31 13.94 55.24
CA MET A 1 54.11 15.30 54.68
C MET A 1 54.58 15.30 53.23
N SER A 2 53.66 15.64 52.30
CA SER A 2 53.84 15.92 50.85
C SER A 2 54.39 14.81 49.93
N PRO A 3 54.18 14.89 48.60
CA PRO A 3 52.90 15.00 47.88
C PRO A 3 52.78 13.91 46.78
N ARG A 4 51.58 13.55 46.31
CA ARG A 4 51.42 12.74 45.09
C ARG A 4 50.79 13.57 43.97
N SER A 5 51.61 13.83 42.96
CA SER A 5 51.31 14.37 41.65
C SER A 5 50.78 13.30 40.68
N SER A 6 49.91 13.73 39.74
CA SER A 6 49.72 13.28 38.35
C SER A 6 49.50 11.77 38.07
N LEU A 7 48.49 11.36 37.32
CA LEU A 7 48.42 11.52 35.87
C LEU A 7 46.97 11.35 35.38
N ARG A 8 46.52 12.30 34.55
CA ARG A 8 45.30 12.20 33.75
C ARG A 8 45.58 11.26 32.58
N ASP A 9 44.64 10.35 32.35
CA ASP A 9 44.60 9.42 31.23
C ASP A 9 44.70 10.17 29.90
N ALA A 10 45.82 9.99 29.19
CA ALA A 10 46.10 10.64 27.92
C ALA A 10 45.43 9.84 26.79
N GLY A 11 44.40 10.42 26.18
CA GLY A 11 43.80 9.87 24.95
C GLY A 11 44.83 9.77 23.84
N THR A 12 44.85 8.64 23.14
CA THR A 12 45.72 8.40 21.99
C THR A 12 45.48 9.46 20.89
N PRO A 13 46.55 10.06 20.33
CA PRO A 13 46.41 11.06 19.27
C PRO A 13 45.90 10.43 17.97
N VAL A 14 45.19 11.25 17.18
CA VAL A 14 44.82 10.95 15.79
C VAL A 14 46.10 10.62 15.00
N PRO A 15 46.18 9.51 14.26
CA PRO A 15 47.34 9.22 13.41
C PRO A 15 47.54 10.36 12.39
N ALA A 16 48.77 10.85 12.26
CA ALA A 16 49.13 11.92 11.33
C ALA A 16 48.72 11.57 9.89
N GLY A 17 48.22 12.54 9.12
CA GLY A 17 47.85 12.37 7.71
C GLY A 17 46.51 11.70 7.44
N CYS A 18 45.50 11.83 8.31
CA CYS A 18 44.17 11.29 8.06
C CYS A 18 43.42 12.11 6.99
N LEU A 19 43.04 11.49 5.86
CA LEU A 19 42.20 12.10 4.83
C LEU A 19 40.74 11.63 4.93
N LEU A 20 39.81 12.59 4.95
CA LEU A 20 38.37 12.35 4.87
C LEU A 20 37.80 12.96 3.59
N LEU A 21 36.94 12.21 2.90
CA LEU A 21 36.18 12.74 1.77
C LEU A 21 34.77 13.10 2.25
N ALA A 22 34.26 14.25 1.83
CA ALA A 22 32.92 14.71 2.15
C ALA A 22 32.16 15.11 0.89
N THR A 23 30.89 14.76 0.80
CA THR A 23 30.03 15.21 -0.30
C THR A 23 28.58 15.36 0.11
N ASP A 24 27.84 16.13 -0.68
CA ASP A 24 26.39 16.27 -0.60
C ASP A 24 25.75 15.32 -1.62
N LEU A 25 24.79 14.50 -1.18
CA LEU A 25 24.06 13.56 -2.04
C LEU A 25 22.82 14.24 -2.63
N ALA A 26 22.51 13.93 -3.90
CA ALA A 26 21.38 14.49 -4.64
C ALA A 26 21.33 16.03 -4.54
N GLU A 27 20.20 16.59 -4.10
CA GLU A 27 20.00 18.04 -3.92
C GLU A 27 20.30 18.52 -2.49
N ALA A 28 20.81 17.63 -1.63
CA ALA A 28 21.12 17.98 -0.25
C ALA A 28 22.11 19.16 -0.20
N ARG A 29 21.90 20.04 0.78
CA ARG A 29 22.81 21.18 1.03
C ARG A 29 23.36 21.14 2.44
N GLY A 30 24.52 21.79 2.59
CA GLY A 30 25.15 22.07 3.88
C GLY A 30 26.21 21.06 4.30
N GLY A 31 26.64 20.15 3.44
CA GLY A 31 27.70 19.18 3.71
C GLY A 31 29.01 19.85 4.05
N LEU A 32 29.35 20.93 3.36
CA LEU A 32 30.54 21.74 3.66
C LEU A 32 30.55 22.30 5.10
N ALA A 33 29.40 22.78 5.59
CA ALA A 33 29.29 23.27 6.96
C ALA A 33 29.43 22.15 8.00
N ILE A 34 28.98 20.94 7.66
CA ILE A 34 29.15 19.75 8.52
C ILE A 34 30.60 19.30 8.51
N ALA A 35 31.26 19.26 7.35
CA ALA A 35 32.69 18.99 7.22
C ALA A 35 33.51 19.97 8.06
N ALA A 36 33.23 21.28 7.96
CA ALA A 36 33.84 22.30 8.81
C ALA A 36 33.59 22.07 10.31
N ALA A 37 32.38 21.67 10.69
CA ALA A 37 32.09 21.38 12.09
C ALA A 37 32.85 20.14 12.61
N VAL A 38 32.95 19.08 11.80
CA VAL A 38 33.74 17.88 12.13
C VAL A 38 35.22 18.24 12.28
N ALA A 39 35.75 19.02 11.33
CA ALA A 39 37.11 19.54 11.37
C ALA A 39 37.39 20.32 12.67
N VAL A 40 36.50 21.24 13.06
CA VAL A 40 36.62 22.01 14.32
C VAL A 40 36.55 21.09 15.54
N ALA A 41 35.65 20.10 15.56
CA ALA A 41 35.53 19.17 16.67
C ALA A 41 36.82 18.36 16.87
N VAL A 42 37.43 17.86 15.80
CA VAL A 42 38.72 17.15 15.87
C VAL A 42 39.83 18.10 16.32
N ALA A 43 39.85 19.34 15.83
CA ALA A 43 40.83 20.34 16.27
C ALA A 43 40.73 20.67 17.77
N LEU A 44 39.60 20.39 18.43
CA LEU A 44 39.37 20.60 19.87
C LEU A 44 39.76 19.39 20.74
N GLU A 45 39.80 18.17 20.18
CA GLU A 45 40.03 16.93 20.93
C GLU A 45 41.52 16.59 21.19
N GLY A 46 42.46 17.47 20.85
CA GLY A 46 43.90 17.26 21.06
C GLY A 46 44.43 17.63 22.47
N PRO A 47 45.41 16.89 23.03
CA PRO A 47 46.01 17.21 24.32
C PRO A 47 46.86 18.49 24.23
N GLY A 48 46.31 19.62 24.69
CA GLY A 48 47.06 20.84 24.98
C GLY A 48 47.58 21.69 23.79
N ARG A 49 47.56 21.17 22.56
CA ARG A 49 47.82 21.94 21.32
C ARG A 49 46.72 21.70 20.29
N ALA A 50 46.24 22.78 19.66
CA ALA A 50 45.29 22.70 18.56
C ALA A 50 45.93 21.90 17.41
N SER A 51 45.27 20.83 16.96
CA SER A 51 45.75 20.09 15.80
C SER A 51 45.55 20.92 14.52
N PRO A 52 46.55 21.01 13.62
CA PRO A 52 46.36 21.65 12.33
C PRO A 52 45.39 20.82 11.49
N VAL A 53 44.25 21.42 11.13
CA VAL A 53 43.21 20.78 10.31
C VAL A 53 43.01 21.57 9.03
N LEU A 54 43.14 20.88 7.91
CA LEU A 54 42.95 21.43 6.57
C LEU A 54 41.53 21.08 6.08
N LEU A 55 40.81 22.07 5.58
CA LEU A 55 39.54 21.88 4.89
C LEU A 55 39.65 22.39 3.46
N VAL A 56 39.59 21.46 2.51
CA VAL A 56 39.66 21.74 1.07
C VAL A 56 38.24 21.77 0.50
N GLU A 57 37.90 22.82 -0.23
CA GLU A 57 36.63 22.98 -0.93
C GLU A 57 36.88 22.97 -2.45
N LEU A 58 36.48 21.87 -3.10
CA LEU A 58 36.53 21.76 -4.56
C LEU A 58 35.30 22.44 -5.18
N GLY A 59 35.53 23.48 -5.97
CA GLY A 59 34.50 24.32 -6.58
C GLY A 59 34.14 25.58 -5.80
N GLY A 60 34.95 25.97 -4.81
CA GLY A 60 34.88 27.28 -4.18
C GLY A 60 35.76 28.28 -4.93
N GLU A 61 35.22 28.94 -5.96
CA GLU A 61 36.01 29.85 -6.85
C GLU A 61 36.40 31.19 -6.20
N SER A 62 35.89 31.50 -5.01
CA SER A 62 36.27 32.71 -4.27
C SER A 62 37.04 32.31 -3.01
N GLY A 63 38.35 32.59 -3.01
CA GLY A 63 39.20 32.43 -1.82
C GLY A 63 38.55 33.11 -0.61
N ARG A 64 38.57 32.45 0.54
CA ARG A 64 38.03 33.03 1.78
C ARG A 64 39.07 33.96 2.37
N ALA A 65 38.68 35.14 2.87
CA ALA A 65 39.61 35.99 3.60
C ALA A 65 40.03 35.31 4.93
N PRO A 66 41.31 35.45 5.36
CA PRO A 66 41.73 35.01 6.68
C PRO A 66 40.98 35.80 7.77
N THR A 67 40.82 35.21 8.96
CA THR A 67 40.20 35.91 10.10
C THR A 67 41.22 36.26 11.18
N MET A 68 41.02 37.41 11.84
CA MET A 68 41.86 37.83 12.97
C MET A 68 41.91 36.80 14.11
N LEU A 69 40.87 35.98 14.23
CA LEU A 69 40.69 34.96 15.28
C LEU A 69 41.32 33.59 14.95
N ALA A 70 42.19 33.50 13.94
CA ALA A 70 42.86 32.26 13.59
C ALA A 70 43.89 31.80 14.65
N SER A 71 43.92 30.49 14.94
CA SER A 71 44.88 29.85 15.82
C SER A 71 46.27 29.80 15.18
N ALA A 72 47.33 29.73 16.00
CA ALA A 72 48.70 29.63 15.50
C ALA A 72 48.90 28.45 14.52
N PRO A 73 48.40 27.22 14.80
CA PRO A 73 48.51 26.10 13.85
C PRO A 73 47.77 26.31 12.53
N ALA A 74 46.66 27.07 12.54
CA ALA A 74 45.95 27.39 11.30
C ALA A 74 46.73 28.42 10.46
N ARG A 75 47.42 29.37 11.09
CA ARG A 75 48.27 30.37 10.41
C ARG A 75 49.56 29.77 9.88
N GLU A 76 50.20 28.89 10.65
CA GLU A 76 51.37 28.12 10.20
C GLU A 76 51.03 27.29 8.96
N LEU A 77 49.83 26.68 8.95
CA LEU A 77 49.31 25.93 7.82
C LEU A 77 48.99 26.81 6.59
N GLU A 78 48.42 28.01 6.79
CA GLU A 78 48.21 28.99 5.73
C GLU A 78 49.54 29.41 5.07
N GLU A 79 50.55 29.74 5.89
CA GLU A 79 51.87 30.16 5.40
C GLU A 79 52.56 29.05 4.61
N ALA A 80 52.56 27.81 5.12
CA ALA A 80 53.14 26.66 4.43
C ALA A 80 52.48 26.40 3.07
N LEU A 81 51.16 26.49 3.00
CA LEU A 81 50.42 26.33 1.75
C LEU A 81 50.71 27.44 0.74
N ARG A 82 50.80 28.70 1.19
CA ARG A 82 51.16 29.82 0.31
C ARG A 82 52.58 29.70 -0.23
N GLN A 83 53.54 29.29 0.60
CA GLN A 83 54.91 29.03 0.15
C GLN A 83 54.98 27.90 -0.89
N ALA A 84 54.07 26.92 -0.82
CA ALA A 84 53.92 25.86 -1.81
C ALA A 84 53.12 26.28 -3.07
N GLY A 85 52.73 27.56 -3.20
CA GLY A 85 52.04 28.11 -4.36
C GLY A 85 50.50 28.13 -4.25
N PHE A 86 49.93 27.77 -3.10
CA PHE A 86 48.48 27.77 -2.87
C PHE A 86 48.01 29.09 -2.23
N GLU A 87 48.04 30.17 -3.01
CA GLU A 87 47.71 31.54 -2.56
C GLU A 87 46.32 31.69 -1.92
N GLN A 88 45.37 30.83 -2.32
CA GLN A 88 43.99 30.83 -1.81
C GLN A 88 43.83 30.23 -0.42
N ALA A 89 44.92 29.77 0.21
CA ALA A 89 44.91 29.32 1.59
C ALA A 89 44.55 30.47 2.55
N ALA A 90 43.71 30.17 3.54
CA ALA A 90 43.25 31.16 4.51
C ALA A 90 42.96 30.54 5.89
N ALA A 91 43.65 31.02 6.92
CA ALA A 91 43.41 30.61 8.30
C ALA A 91 42.12 31.25 8.84
N ARG A 92 41.20 30.43 9.33
CA ARG A 92 39.92 30.86 9.90
C ARG A 92 39.64 30.08 11.18
N GLY A 93 39.70 30.77 12.33
CA GLY A 93 39.48 30.13 13.62
C GLY A 93 40.48 29.00 13.85
N ARG A 94 40.01 27.75 13.95
CA ARG A 94 40.88 26.58 14.16
C ARG A 94 41.25 25.82 12.88
N LEU A 95 40.81 26.30 11.71
CA LEU A 95 40.98 25.60 10.44
C LEU A 95 41.82 26.45 9.48
N CYS A 96 42.54 25.79 8.58
CA CYS A 96 42.99 26.43 7.34
C CYS A 96 42.08 25.99 6.19
N TRP A 97 41.56 26.97 5.46
CA TRP A 97 40.72 26.75 4.29
C TRP A 97 41.56 26.78 3.02
N LEU A 98 41.29 25.89 2.08
CA LEU A 98 41.84 25.96 0.73
C LEU A 98 40.71 25.79 -0.29
N GLY A 99 40.47 26.82 -1.09
CA GLY A 99 39.59 26.73 -2.27
C GLY A 99 40.37 26.22 -3.48
N LEU A 100 39.79 25.26 -4.20
CA LEU A 100 40.32 24.76 -5.46
C LEU A 100 39.23 24.78 -6.53
N ALA A 101 39.61 24.88 -7.80
CA ALA A 101 38.67 24.94 -8.92
C ALA A 101 37.79 23.68 -9.00
N ALA A 102 36.59 23.81 -9.56
CA ALA A 102 35.65 22.70 -9.72
C ALA A 102 35.99 21.86 -10.97
N GLY A 103 37.04 21.04 -10.93
CA GLY A 103 37.49 20.26 -12.09
C GLY A 103 38.11 18.91 -11.75
N ARG A 104 38.25 18.04 -12.76
CA ARG A 104 39.01 16.80 -12.62
C ARG A 104 40.49 17.08 -12.33
N GLU A 105 41.03 18.12 -12.97
CA GLU A 105 42.41 18.61 -12.75
C GLU A 105 42.67 19.00 -11.28
N ALA A 106 41.64 19.47 -10.57
CA ALA A 106 41.78 19.81 -9.16
C ALA A 106 41.92 18.55 -8.27
N LEU A 107 41.40 17.39 -8.68
CA LEU A 107 41.70 16.11 -8.02
C LEU A 107 43.15 15.68 -8.26
N ASP A 108 43.71 15.99 -9.43
CA ASP A 108 45.12 15.68 -9.77
C ASP A 108 46.11 16.49 -8.91
N GLY A 109 45.72 17.70 -8.49
CA GLY A 109 46.51 18.54 -7.59
C GLY A 109 46.38 18.20 -6.09
N LEU A 110 45.38 17.40 -5.68
CA LEU A 110 45.18 17.08 -4.26
C LEU A 110 46.39 16.37 -3.60
N PRO A 111 47.05 15.39 -4.23
CA PRO A 111 48.25 14.78 -3.65
C PRO A 111 49.34 15.80 -3.36
N GLN A 112 49.57 16.76 -4.28
CA GLN A 112 50.56 17.82 -4.09
C GLN A 112 50.20 18.73 -2.90
N VAL A 113 48.92 19.06 -2.72
CA VAL A 113 48.43 19.81 -1.56
C VAL A 113 48.69 19.04 -0.26
N LEU A 114 48.39 17.73 -0.24
CA LEU A 114 48.54 16.90 0.94
C LEU A 114 50.02 16.64 1.28
N ASP A 115 50.86 16.48 0.28
CA ASP A 115 52.32 16.28 0.40
C ASP A 115 53.05 17.57 0.81
N ALA A 116 52.56 18.74 0.36
CA ALA A 116 53.10 20.05 0.77
C ALA A 116 52.89 20.32 2.26
N VAL A 117 52.01 19.56 2.93
CA VAL A 117 51.65 19.80 4.33
C VAL A 117 51.70 18.54 5.21
N PRO A 118 52.90 17.99 5.44
CA PRO A 118 53.09 16.75 6.19
C PRO A 118 52.72 16.87 7.69
N ALA A 119 52.52 18.08 8.20
CA ALA A 119 52.16 18.34 9.61
C ALA A 119 50.65 18.24 9.89
N VAL A 120 49.79 17.97 8.90
CA VAL A 120 48.33 17.95 9.08
C VAL A 120 47.86 16.73 9.85
N SER A 121 47.15 16.96 10.96
CA SER A 121 46.51 15.87 11.72
C SER A 121 45.27 15.32 11.01
N LEU A 122 44.55 16.18 10.28
CA LEU A 122 43.34 15.82 9.53
C LEU A 122 43.15 16.73 8.32
N ALA A 123 42.99 16.15 7.14
CA ALA A 123 42.51 16.83 5.95
C ALA A 123 41.08 16.36 5.64
N ILE A 124 40.16 17.29 5.43
CA ILE A 124 38.82 16.98 4.91
C ILE A 124 38.67 17.65 3.56
N VAL A 125 38.37 16.87 2.52
CA VAL A 125 38.10 17.36 1.17
C VAL A 125 36.60 17.28 0.94
N HIS A 126 35.94 18.44 0.89
CA HIS A 126 34.55 18.52 0.43
C HIS A 126 34.55 18.70 -1.09
N LEU A 127 33.85 17.79 -1.77
CA LEU A 127 33.86 17.68 -3.21
C LEU A 127 32.44 17.56 -3.79
N PRO A 128 32.19 18.11 -4.98
CA PRO A 128 30.90 17.97 -5.66
C PRO A 128 30.57 16.50 -5.93
N ALA A 129 29.31 16.09 -5.78
CA ALA A 129 28.87 14.70 -5.93
C ALA A 129 29.38 14.00 -7.22
N ARG A 130 29.48 14.74 -8.33
CA ARG A 130 29.99 14.24 -9.62
C ARG A 130 31.45 13.78 -9.58
N LEU A 131 32.25 14.30 -8.65
CA LEU A 131 33.66 13.94 -8.47
C LEU A 131 33.85 12.83 -7.45
N TRP A 132 32.80 12.39 -6.76
CA TRP A 132 32.87 11.39 -5.69
C TRP A 132 33.39 10.03 -6.15
N PRO A 133 32.84 9.40 -7.21
CA PRO A 133 33.37 8.12 -7.68
C PRO A 133 34.81 8.23 -8.18
N LEU A 134 35.16 9.38 -8.79
CA LEU A 134 36.52 9.63 -9.29
C LEU A 134 37.52 9.77 -8.14
N ALA A 135 37.16 10.47 -7.06
CA ALA A 135 38.01 10.60 -5.88
C ALA A 135 38.18 9.28 -5.14
N LEU A 136 37.15 8.44 -5.06
CA LEU A 136 37.25 7.11 -4.46
C LEU A 136 38.07 6.12 -5.31
N ALA A 137 38.04 6.25 -6.63
CA ALA A 137 38.83 5.41 -7.53
C ALA A 137 40.34 5.74 -7.52
N ARG A 138 40.77 6.79 -6.81
CA ARG A 138 42.15 7.30 -6.79
C ARG A 138 42.97 6.68 -5.64
N PRO A 139 43.87 5.72 -5.92
CA PRO A 139 44.63 5.02 -4.88
C PRO A 139 45.71 5.88 -4.20
N ASP A 140 46.09 6.98 -4.81
CA ASP A 140 47.04 7.98 -4.31
C ASP A 140 46.46 8.85 -3.19
N LEU A 141 45.14 9.08 -3.16
CA LEU A 141 44.50 9.87 -2.11
C LEU A 141 44.38 9.12 -0.77
N ARG A 142 44.25 7.79 -0.80
CA ARG A 142 44.17 6.92 0.40
C ARG A 142 43.22 7.46 1.50
N PRO A 143 41.94 7.75 1.18
CA PRO A 143 41.00 8.22 2.19
C PRO A 143 40.82 7.17 3.30
N ARG A 144 40.50 7.62 4.52
CA ARG A 144 40.21 6.76 5.68
C ARG A 144 38.71 6.56 5.88
N ALA A 145 37.92 7.58 5.57
CA ALA A 145 36.49 7.55 5.75
C ALA A 145 35.76 8.57 4.86
N GLY A 146 34.47 8.31 4.64
CA GLY A 146 33.56 9.14 3.89
C GLY A 146 32.46 9.77 4.76
N LEU A 147 32.23 11.06 4.58
CA LEU A 147 31.15 11.84 5.20
C LEU A 147 30.12 12.25 4.16
N LEU A 148 28.92 11.68 4.25
CA LEU A 148 27.83 11.90 3.30
C LEU A 148 26.77 12.80 3.92
N ARG A 149 26.41 13.89 3.24
CA ARG A 149 25.25 14.70 3.62
C ARG A 149 24.06 14.31 2.75
N ALA A 150 22.97 13.87 3.37
CA ALA A 150 21.78 13.37 2.67
C ALA A 150 20.50 13.80 3.40
N ASP A 151 19.42 14.11 2.67
CA ASP A 151 18.11 14.43 3.23
C ASP A 151 17.25 13.15 3.35
N LEU A 152 17.31 12.52 4.53
CA LEU A 152 16.56 11.30 4.80
C LEU A 152 15.12 11.60 5.26
N PRO A 153 14.11 10.83 4.79
CA PRO A 153 14.25 9.56 4.07
C PRO A 153 14.38 9.67 2.54
N GLY A 154 14.26 10.86 1.95
CA GLY A 154 14.24 11.07 0.49
C GLY A 154 15.46 10.46 -0.23
N ASP A 155 16.64 10.64 0.33
CA ASP A 155 17.90 10.16 -0.26
C ASP A 155 18.33 8.77 0.23
N ARG A 156 17.42 7.97 0.83
CA ARG A 156 17.80 6.70 1.48
C ARG A 156 18.50 5.74 0.52
N ALA A 157 18.01 5.59 -0.71
CA ALA A 157 18.59 4.69 -1.69
C ALA A 157 20.01 5.13 -2.11
N LEU A 158 20.18 6.42 -2.37
CA LEU A 158 21.47 6.99 -2.76
C LEU A 158 22.48 6.96 -1.60
N ALA A 159 22.04 7.24 -0.38
CA ALA A 159 22.86 7.12 0.82
C ALA A 159 23.29 5.67 1.07
N ALA A 160 22.38 4.70 0.87
CA ALA A 160 22.72 3.28 0.98
C ALA A 160 23.77 2.88 -0.07
N LEU A 161 23.60 3.30 -1.33
CA LEU A 161 24.57 3.03 -2.39
C LEU A 161 25.96 3.60 -2.06
N ALA A 162 26.04 4.87 -1.67
CA ALA A 162 27.31 5.52 -1.33
C ALA A 162 27.97 4.92 -0.07
N VAL A 163 27.18 4.46 0.90
CA VAL A 163 27.71 3.72 2.07
C VAL A 163 28.25 2.35 1.65
N THR A 164 27.58 1.64 0.76
CA THR A 164 28.05 0.36 0.22
C THR A 164 29.37 0.54 -0.53
N GLU A 165 29.48 1.55 -1.40
CA GLU A 165 30.71 1.88 -2.14
C GLU A 165 31.91 2.13 -1.19
N LEU A 166 31.68 2.88 -0.10
CA LEU A 166 32.71 3.10 0.93
C LEU A 166 33.10 1.79 1.65
N HIS A 167 32.13 0.94 2.00
CA HIS A 167 32.38 -0.33 2.67
C HIS A 167 33.12 -1.34 1.78
N GLU A 168 32.83 -1.38 0.49
CA GLU A 168 33.55 -2.20 -0.49
C GLU A 168 35.04 -1.83 -0.54
N GLN A 169 35.35 -0.54 -0.37
CA GLN A 169 36.72 -0.04 -0.26
C GLN A 169 37.30 -0.09 1.17
N ARG A 170 36.58 -0.72 2.12
CA ARG A 170 36.94 -0.83 3.54
C ARG A 170 37.12 0.52 4.25
N LEU A 171 36.40 1.53 3.81
CA LEU A 171 36.38 2.87 4.39
C LEU A 171 35.24 3.01 5.39
N ALA A 172 35.46 3.74 6.48
CA ALA A 172 34.36 4.05 7.40
C ALA A 172 33.38 5.02 6.75
N ALA A 173 32.08 4.79 6.91
CA ALA A 173 31.04 5.66 6.36
C ALA A 173 30.22 6.34 7.47
N ARG A 174 29.98 7.64 7.34
CA ARG A 174 29.03 8.38 8.19
C ARG A 174 28.08 9.22 7.34
N VAL A 175 26.79 9.11 7.66
CA VAL A 175 25.73 9.88 7.00
C VAL A 175 25.21 10.94 7.97
N ALA A 176 25.32 12.20 7.57
CA ALA A 176 24.67 13.31 8.24
C ALA A 176 23.29 13.55 7.61
N SER A 177 22.26 13.05 8.28
CA SER A 177 20.86 13.06 7.80
C SER A 177 20.15 14.42 7.84
N ARG A 178 20.75 15.42 8.47
CA ARG A 178 20.17 16.77 8.66
C ARG A 178 21.27 17.83 8.61
N PRO A 179 21.00 19.02 8.03
CA PRO A 179 21.96 20.11 7.99
C PRO A 179 22.15 20.74 9.37
N LEU A 180 23.18 21.58 9.50
CA LEU A 180 23.34 22.45 10.67
C LEU A 180 22.39 23.65 10.57
N GLY A 181 21.92 24.15 11.72
CA GLY A 181 21.15 25.39 11.77
C GLY A 181 22.02 26.60 11.39
N ARG A 182 21.39 27.70 10.95
CA ARG A 182 22.09 28.89 10.39
C ARG A 182 23.27 29.40 11.23
N VAL A 183 23.07 29.52 12.56
CA VAL A 183 24.11 30.00 13.48
C VAL A 183 25.27 29.00 13.59
N ALA A 184 24.96 27.70 13.74
CA ALA A 184 25.96 26.65 13.82
C ALA A 184 26.78 26.54 12.52
N SER A 185 26.13 26.66 11.34
CA SER A 185 26.83 26.69 10.05
C SER A 185 27.79 27.87 9.94
N ARG A 186 27.35 29.08 10.30
CA ARG A 186 28.21 30.28 10.28
C ARG A 186 29.42 30.13 11.21
N ARG A 187 29.22 29.59 12.42
CA ARG A 187 30.30 29.35 13.38
C ARG A 187 31.28 28.30 12.86
N ALA A 188 30.78 27.17 12.37
CA ALA A 188 31.62 26.10 11.81
C ALA A 188 32.48 26.59 10.63
N LEU A 189 31.88 27.32 9.68
CA LEU A 189 32.58 27.89 8.52
C LEU A 189 33.57 29.01 8.88
N ALA A 190 33.42 29.62 10.06
CA ALA A 190 34.40 30.55 10.64
C ALA A 190 35.50 29.84 11.45
N GLY A 191 35.48 28.50 11.51
CA GLY A 191 36.41 27.68 12.29
C GLY A 191 36.19 27.75 13.80
N LEU A 192 34.97 28.07 14.23
CA LEU A 192 34.58 28.20 15.64
C LEU A 192 33.68 27.02 16.06
N GLU A 193 33.74 26.67 17.34
CA GLU A 193 32.90 25.61 17.89
C GLU A 193 31.40 25.93 17.75
N THR A 194 30.61 24.95 17.31
CA THR A 194 29.17 25.12 17.07
C THR A 194 28.36 25.32 18.36
N GLY A 195 28.87 24.79 19.49
CA GLY A 195 28.24 24.88 20.81
C GLY A 195 27.05 23.93 21.05
N GLY A 196 26.71 23.75 22.32
CA GLY A 196 25.50 23.07 22.79
C GLY A 196 25.33 21.62 22.31
N ALA A 197 24.09 21.25 22.01
CA ALA A 197 23.76 19.89 21.53
C ALA A 197 24.34 19.58 20.14
N VAL A 198 24.60 20.61 19.32
CA VAL A 198 25.18 20.45 17.99
C VAL A 198 26.63 19.99 18.09
N ALA A 199 27.42 20.59 18.99
CA ALA A 199 28.81 20.18 19.23
C ALA A 199 28.92 18.70 19.63
N ARG A 200 28.06 18.23 20.56
CA ARG A 200 28.02 16.81 20.95
C ARG A 200 27.64 15.87 19.81
N ARG A 201 26.70 16.28 18.95
CA ARG A 201 26.30 15.48 17.77
C ARG A 201 27.45 15.37 16.77
N VAL A 202 28.13 16.49 16.49
CA VAL A 202 29.27 16.53 15.58
C VAL A 202 30.47 15.77 16.14
N GLY A 203 30.75 15.86 17.45
CA GLY A 203 31.80 15.07 18.10
C GLY A 203 31.59 13.56 17.95
N ARG A 204 30.36 13.06 18.05
CA ARG A 204 30.04 11.64 17.77
C ARG A 204 30.31 11.26 16.31
N LEU A 205 30.03 12.15 15.36
CA LEU A 205 30.36 11.93 13.95
C LEU A 205 31.88 11.88 13.75
N ALA A 206 32.62 12.82 14.35
CA ALA A 206 34.08 12.91 14.28
C ALA A 206 34.77 11.67 14.87
N GLY A 207 34.42 11.25 16.09
CA GLY A 207 35.02 10.07 16.73
C GLY A 207 34.78 8.77 15.96
N GLY A 208 33.66 8.69 15.23
CA GLY A 208 33.37 7.57 14.35
C GLY A 208 34.07 7.59 13.00
N LEU A 209 34.62 8.73 12.56
CA LEU A 209 35.36 8.90 11.30
C LEU A 209 36.87 8.74 11.50
N VAL A 210 37.40 9.22 12.62
CA VAL A 210 38.86 9.27 12.87
C VAL A 210 39.37 8.06 13.66
N GLY A 211 38.49 7.37 14.39
CA GLY A 211 38.79 6.10 15.06
C GLY A 211 39.70 6.24 16.30
N ARG A 212 39.15 5.94 17.48
CA ARG A 212 39.94 5.40 18.60
C ARG A 212 40.40 3.99 18.22
N ALA A 213 41.63 3.85 17.74
CA ALA A 213 42.31 2.57 17.71
C ALA A 213 42.68 2.20 19.17
N GLY A 214 41.90 1.29 19.77
CA GLY A 214 42.14 0.80 21.12
C GLY A 214 40.85 0.41 21.84
N SER A 215 40.39 -0.82 21.63
CA SER A 215 39.84 -1.55 22.77
C SER A 215 40.97 -1.68 23.81
N PRO A 216 40.70 -1.54 25.12
CA PRO A 216 41.73 -1.80 26.11
C PRO A 216 42.10 -3.29 26.01
N VAL A 217 43.37 -3.56 25.67
CA VAL A 217 43.99 -4.83 25.99
C VAL A 217 44.03 -4.88 27.52
N ALA A 218 43.05 -5.57 28.11
CA ALA A 218 43.10 -5.92 29.52
C ALA A 218 44.23 -6.93 29.73
N GLU A 219 45.01 -6.71 30.79
CA GLU A 219 46.11 -7.57 31.21
C GLU A 219 45.70 -9.05 31.33
N PRO A 220 46.64 -10.00 31.14
CA PRO A 220 46.39 -11.44 30.98
C PRO A 220 45.72 -12.18 32.16
N GLY A 221 45.28 -11.51 33.21
CA GLY A 221 44.42 -12.08 34.27
C GLY A 221 42.92 -11.80 34.10
N GLN A 222 42.53 -10.68 33.47
CA GLN A 222 41.13 -10.28 33.33
C GLN A 222 40.51 -10.72 32.00
N ALA A 223 41.34 -11.02 30.99
CA ALA A 223 40.88 -11.47 29.68
C ALA A 223 40.09 -12.78 29.76
N LEU A 224 40.48 -13.73 30.61
CA LEU A 224 39.75 -15.00 30.75
C LEU A 224 38.38 -14.78 31.40
N LEU A 225 38.28 -13.97 32.45
CA LEU A 225 37.02 -13.65 33.11
C LEU A 225 36.10 -12.78 32.26
N MET A 226 36.66 -11.86 31.45
CA MET A 226 35.87 -11.09 30.49
C MET A 226 35.49 -11.91 29.26
N VAL A 227 36.30 -12.86 28.80
CA VAL A 227 35.94 -13.77 27.70
C VAL A 227 34.92 -14.79 28.17
N LEU A 228 35.05 -15.35 29.37
CA LEU A 228 34.00 -16.20 29.96
C LEU A 228 32.75 -15.39 30.29
N GLY A 229 32.88 -14.16 30.79
CA GLY A 229 31.77 -13.27 31.05
C GLY A 229 31.07 -12.81 29.77
N ALA A 230 31.81 -12.50 28.71
CA ALA A 230 31.29 -12.14 27.40
C ALA A 230 30.73 -13.37 26.67
N ALA A 231 31.38 -14.53 26.75
CA ALA A 231 30.85 -15.78 26.21
C ALA A 231 29.58 -16.19 26.96
N PHE A 232 29.54 -16.03 28.28
CA PHE A 232 28.32 -16.27 29.07
C PHE A 232 27.26 -15.23 28.77
N ALA A 233 27.61 -13.95 28.59
CA ALA A 233 26.67 -12.91 28.18
C ALA A 233 26.17 -13.11 26.75
N ILE A 234 27.00 -13.59 25.83
CA ILE A 234 26.64 -13.92 24.44
C ILE A 234 25.80 -15.18 24.42
N LEU A 235 26.15 -16.23 25.16
CA LEU A 235 25.36 -17.45 25.27
C LEU A 235 24.06 -17.19 26.01
N PHE A 236 24.06 -16.35 27.04
CA PHE A 236 22.86 -15.91 27.75
C PHE A 236 22.00 -15.02 26.85
N ALA A 237 22.58 -14.08 26.11
CA ALA A 237 21.85 -13.26 25.14
C ALA A 237 21.33 -14.10 23.98
N ALA A 238 22.09 -15.06 23.47
CA ALA A 238 21.68 -15.99 22.42
C ALA A 238 20.59 -16.95 22.93
N SER A 239 20.70 -17.44 24.16
CA SER A 239 19.67 -18.27 24.81
C SER A 239 18.43 -17.45 25.14
N LEU A 240 18.58 -16.19 25.56
CA LEU A 240 17.49 -15.26 25.80
C LEU A 240 16.80 -14.89 24.48
N LEU A 241 17.56 -14.65 23.40
CA LEU A 241 17.05 -14.43 22.05
C LEU A 241 16.40 -15.69 21.47
N ALA A 242 16.92 -16.88 21.75
CA ALA A 242 16.34 -18.16 21.35
C ALA A 242 15.09 -18.51 22.16
N ALA A 243 15.03 -18.14 23.45
CA ALA A 243 13.87 -18.35 24.31
C ALA A 243 12.76 -17.31 24.06
N LEU A 244 13.14 -16.04 23.86
CA LEU A 244 12.24 -15.01 23.32
C LEU A 244 11.77 -15.41 21.93
N GLY A 245 12.66 -15.91 21.07
CA GLY A 245 12.35 -16.46 19.76
C GLY A 245 11.45 -17.70 19.83
N GLY A 246 11.63 -18.58 20.81
CA GLY A 246 10.80 -19.78 21.04
C GLY A 246 9.38 -19.43 21.50
N ALA A 247 9.26 -18.56 22.49
CA ALA A 247 7.97 -18.07 23.00
C ALA A 247 7.23 -17.21 21.95
N LEU A 248 7.94 -16.31 21.26
CA LEU A 248 7.40 -15.54 20.14
C LEU A 248 7.03 -16.45 18.97
N THR A 249 7.81 -17.49 18.66
CA THR A 249 7.45 -18.42 17.56
C THR A 249 6.30 -19.34 17.92
N GLY A 250 6.06 -19.66 19.20
CA GLY A 250 4.90 -20.45 19.64
C GLY A 250 3.59 -19.68 19.47
N THR A 251 3.54 -18.44 19.96
CA THR A 251 2.38 -17.55 19.81
C THR A 251 2.15 -17.17 18.35
N VAL A 252 3.22 -16.85 17.60
CA VAL A 252 3.13 -16.54 16.17
C VAL A 252 2.73 -17.75 15.34
N ARG A 253 3.17 -18.97 15.69
CA ARG A 253 2.71 -20.21 15.02
C ARG A 253 1.23 -20.48 15.28
N ALA A 254 0.78 -20.33 16.52
CA ALA A 254 -0.62 -20.51 16.88
C ALA A 254 -1.53 -19.48 16.18
N GLN A 255 -1.11 -18.21 16.12
CA GLN A 255 -1.85 -17.17 15.40
C GLN A 255 -1.87 -17.41 13.90
N ARG A 256 -0.73 -17.71 13.27
CA ARG A 256 -0.69 -18.06 11.83
C ARG A 256 -1.57 -19.25 11.50
N ALA A 257 -1.61 -20.26 12.38
CA ALA A 257 -2.48 -21.41 12.20
C ALA A 257 -3.96 -21.01 12.31
N ALA A 258 -4.34 -20.19 13.29
CA ALA A 258 -5.69 -19.65 13.40
C ALA A 258 -6.10 -18.84 12.15
N ASP A 259 -5.21 -17.97 11.65
CA ASP A 259 -5.42 -17.17 10.45
C ASP A 259 -5.68 -18.04 9.22
N LEU A 260 -4.83 -19.05 8.98
CA LEU A 260 -4.96 -19.97 7.85
C LEU A 260 -6.24 -20.82 7.92
N VAL A 261 -6.65 -21.21 9.12
CA VAL A 261 -7.89 -21.96 9.36
C VAL A 261 -9.11 -21.09 9.05
N ALA A 262 -9.14 -19.86 9.55
CA ALA A 262 -10.22 -18.92 9.29
C ALA A 262 -10.30 -18.58 7.79
N LEU A 263 -9.18 -18.26 7.14
CA LEU A 263 -9.10 -17.97 5.71
C LEU A 263 -9.54 -19.15 4.84
N SER A 264 -9.16 -20.39 5.18
CA SER A 264 -9.58 -21.59 4.44
C SER A 264 -11.09 -21.80 4.53
N GLY A 265 -11.66 -21.64 5.72
CA GLY A 265 -13.11 -21.70 5.92
C GLY A 265 -13.85 -20.62 5.11
N ALA A 266 -13.38 -19.37 5.17
CA ALA A 266 -13.99 -18.25 4.46
C ALA A 266 -13.85 -18.35 2.92
N ARG A 267 -12.77 -18.95 2.40
CA ARG A 267 -12.64 -19.29 0.96
C ARG A 267 -13.67 -20.31 0.53
N SER A 268 -13.87 -21.35 1.32
CA SER A 268 -14.92 -22.35 1.07
C SER A 268 -16.32 -21.72 1.07
N LEU A 269 -16.60 -20.81 2.03
CA LEU A 269 -17.84 -20.03 2.04
C LEU A 269 -17.98 -19.18 0.75
N ARG A 270 -16.96 -18.44 0.33
CA ARG A 270 -16.99 -17.67 -0.92
C ARG A 270 -17.28 -18.56 -2.14
N ASP A 271 -16.53 -19.65 -2.28
CA ASP A 271 -16.55 -20.47 -3.49
C ASP A 271 -17.90 -21.21 -3.63
N ASP A 272 -18.50 -21.63 -2.51
CA ASP A 272 -19.81 -22.28 -2.47
C ASP A 272 -20.99 -21.28 -2.40
N PHE A 273 -20.75 -19.99 -2.15
CA PHE A 273 -21.80 -18.97 -1.99
C PHE A 273 -22.78 -18.90 -3.17
N PRO A 274 -22.38 -18.94 -4.45
CA PRO A 274 -23.32 -18.94 -5.58
C PRO A 274 -24.28 -20.14 -5.59
N LEU A 275 -23.85 -21.29 -5.02
CA LEU A 275 -24.61 -22.54 -5.03
C LEU A 275 -25.82 -22.49 -4.09
N LEU A 276 -25.81 -21.60 -3.09
CA LEU A 276 -26.98 -21.31 -2.23
C LEU A 276 -28.15 -20.72 -3.02
N PHE A 277 -27.85 -20.03 -4.13
CA PHE A 277 -28.84 -19.34 -4.97
C PHE A 277 -29.27 -20.18 -6.17
N THR A 278 -28.65 -21.34 -6.39
CA THR A 278 -29.07 -22.28 -7.42
C THR A 278 -30.40 -22.92 -7.02
N PRO A 279 -31.39 -23.10 -7.92
CA PRO A 279 -32.67 -23.71 -7.56
C PRO A 279 -32.50 -25.09 -6.93
N ALA A 280 -33.19 -25.37 -5.82
CA ALA A 280 -33.11 -26.65 -5.11
C ALA A 280 -33.65 -27.83 -5.92
N ARG A 281 -34.55 -27.56 -6.87
CA ARG A 281 -35.11 -28.54 -7.78
C ARG A 281 -34.99 -28.06 -9.22
N LEU A 282 -34.76 -29.01 -10.12
CA LEU A 282 -34.84 -28.79 -11.56
C LEU A 282 -36.31 -28.60 -11.98
N PRO A 283 -36.58 -28.07 -13.18
CA PRO A 283 -37.95 -27.95 -13.72
C PRO A 283 -38.72 -29.29 -13.74
N SER A 284 -38.01 -30.42 -13.76
CA SER A 284 -38.57 -31.78 -13.67
C SER A 284 -38.99 -32.20 -12.24
N GLY A 285 -38.77 -31.36 -11.22
CA GLY A 285 -39.03 -31.67 -9.81
C GLY A 285 -37.93 -32.46 -9.10
N ALA A 286 -36.93 -32.97 -9.84
CA ALA A 286 -35.77 -33.66 -9.28
C ALA A 286 -34.85 -32.71 -8.50
N PRO A 287 -34.14 -33.17 -7.44
CA PRO A 287 -33.18 -32.35 -6.72
C PRO A 287 -32.06 -31.85 -7.64
N SER A 288 -31.71 -30.57 -7.54
CA SER A 288 -30.60 -30.01 -8.32
C SER A 288 -29.26 -30.46 -7.74
N PRO A 289 -28.35 -31.05 -8.54
CA PRO A 289 -27.02 -31.43 -8.08
C PRO A 289 -26.12 -30.22 -7.80
N HIS A 290 -26.49 -29.05 -8.31
CA HIS A 290 -25.74 -27.81 -8.18
C HIS A 290 -26.23 -26.93 -7.01
N HIS A 291 -27.37 -27.27 -6.38
CA HIS A 291 -27.83 -26.56 -5.19
C HIS A 291 -27.13 -27.07 -3.94
N LEU A 292 -26.66 -26.14 -3.12
CA LEU A 292 -26.11 -26.42 -1.81
C LEU A 292 -27.02 -25.84 -0.74
N ASP A 293 -27.57 -26.70 0.12
CA ASP A 293 -28.33 -26.22 1.28
C ASP A 293 -27.41 -25.63 2.37
N ARG A 294 -27.97 -24.77 3.22
CA ARG A 294 -27.21 -24.07 4.28
C ARG A 294 -26.43 -25.01 5.21
N ARG A 295 -26.95 -26.21 5.50
CA ARG A 295 -26.28 -27.18 6.38
C ARG A 295 -25.04 -27.75 5.69
N ARG A 296 -25.13 -28.12 4.42
CA ARG A 296 -24.01 -28.61 3.61
C ARG A 296 -22.97 -27.53 3.32
N TYR A 297 -23.42 -26.30 3.09
CA TYR A 297 -22.59 -25.11 2.94
C TYR A 297 -21.67 -24.89 4.16
N LEU A 298 -22.24 -24.84 5.36
CA LEU A 298 -21.46 -24.68 6.60
C LEU A 298 -20.59 -25.91 6.92
N ALA A 299 -21.05 -27.11 6.57
CA ALA A 299 -20.28 -28.34 6.74
C ALA A 299 -19.02 -28.35 5.86
N ARG A 300 -19.12 -27.89 4.60
CA ARG A 300 -17.97 -27.77 3.69
C ARG A 300 -16.97 -26.72 4.17
N ALA A 301 -17.44 -25.58 4.65
CA ALA A 301 -16.56 -24.57 5.25
C ALA A 301 -15.85 -25.07 6.52
N SER A 302 -16.58 -25.77 7.40
CA SER A 302 -16.01 -26.39 8.59
C SER A 302 -14.97 -27.45 8.25
N LEU A 303 -15.21 -28.25 7.20
CA LEU A 303 -14.27 -29.27 6.72
C LEU A 303 -13.01 -28.63 6.14
N ALA A 304 -13.13 -27.56 5.35
CA ALA A 304 -12.00 -26.82 4.79
C ALA A 304 -11.12 -26.20 5.89
N ALA A 305 -11.74 -25.62 6.92
CA ALA A 305 -11.07 -25.10 8.10
C ALA A 305 -10.31 -26.20 8.86
N ARG A 306 -10.96 -27.34 9.14
CA ARG A 306 -10.33 -28.49 9.83
C ARG A 306 -9.17 -29.09 9.03
N ARG A 307 -9.28 -29.19 7.70
CA ARG A 307 -8.18 -29.65 6.84
C ARG A 307 -6.98 -28.71 6.91
N ALA A 308 -7.21 -27.41 6.82
CA ALA A 308 -6.16 -26.41 6.98
C ALA A 308 -5.47 -26.50 8.35
N ALA A 309 -6.24 -26.72 9.42
CA ALA A 309 -5.69 -26.92 10.76
C ALA A 309 -4.75 -28.14 10.83
N THR A 310 -5.20 -29.29 10.32
CA THR A 310 -4.37 -30.52 10.31
C THR A 310 -3.11 -30.36 9.47
N GLN A 311 -3.18 -29.69 8.31
CA GLN A 311 -2.02 -29.44 7.45
C GLN A 311 -1.00 -28.49 8.09
N ASN A 312 -1.43 -27.66 9.04
CA ASN A 312 -0.59 -26.73 9.78
C ASN A 312 -0.26 -27.20 11.20
N GLY A 313 -0.42 -28.51 11.47
CA GLY A 313 0.03 -29.13 12.73
C GLY A 313 -0.83 -28.83 13.96
N VAL A 314 -2.08 -28.39 13.78
CA VAL A 314 -3.02 -28.14 14.89
C VAL A 314 -3.78 -29.42 15.23
N ASP A 315 -3.79 -29.79 16.51
CA ASP A 315 -4.61 -30.90 17.02
C ASP A 315 -6.11 -30.56 16.86
N PRO A 316 -6.91 -31.40 16.17
CA PRO A 316 -8.35 -31.19 16.00
C PRO A 316 -9.14 -31.03 17.32
N ARG A 317 -8.64 -31.58 18.43
CA ARG A 317 -9.26 -31.44 19.77
C ARG A 317 -9.07 -30.05 20.37
N ARG A 318 -8.10 -29.30 19.87
CA ARG A 318 -7.74 -27.95 20.33
C ARG A 318 -8.12 -26.86 19.34
N LEU A 319 -8.99 -27.19 18.39
CA LEU A 319 -9.53 -26.28 17.41
C LEU A 319 -11.04 -26.14 17.59
N ARG A 320 -11.51 -24.90 17.73
CA ARG A 320 -12.93 -24.56 17.62
C ARG A 320 -13.15 -23.70 16.38
N VAL A 321 -14.09 -24.13 15.54
CA VAL A 321 -14.54 -23.36 14.36
C VAL A 321 -15.99 -22.98 14.60
N SER A 322 -16.31 -21.70 14.46
CA SER A 322 -17.66 -21.17 14.60
C SER A 322 -17.97 -20.15 13.49
N PHE A 323 -19.25 -19.86 13.30
CA PHE A 323 -19.74 -18.90 12.30
C PHE A 323 -20.47 -17.77 13.04
N PRO A 324 -19.83 -16.62 13.29
CA PRO A 324 -20.42 -15.52 14.07
C PRO A 324 -21.76 -15.02 13.52
N ASP A 325 -21.92 -15.06 12.20
CA ASP A 325 -23.13 -14.71 11.47
C ASP A 325 -23.96 -15.94 11.09
N ALA A 326 -23.87 -17.03 11.87
CA ALA A 326 -24.65 -18.24 11.63
C ALA A 326 -26.15 -17.97 11.49
N ARG A 327 -26.71 -16.94 12.13
CA ARG A 327 -28.13 -16.60 12.01
C ARG A 327 -28.51 -16.00 10.64
N SER A 328 -27.53 -15.63 9.82
CA SER A 328 -27.71 -15.22 8.43
C SER A 328 -28.11 -16.39 7.54
N PHE A 329 -28.85 -16.08 6.47
CA PHE A 329 -29.18 -17.04 5.42
C PHE A 329 -27.92 -17.58 4.73
N ALA A 330 -26.96 -16.70 4.45
CA ALA A 330 -25.66 -17.04 3.88
C ALA A 330 -24.56 -16.49 4.81
N PRO A 331 -24.15 -17.25 5.83
CA PRO A 331 -23.03 -16.86 6.68
C PRO A 331 -21.76 -16.72 5.84
N LEU A 332 -21.00 -15.67 6.10
CA LEU A 332 -19.79 -15.27 5.40
C LEU A 332 -18.59 -15.16 6.35
N ARG A 333 -18.82 -15.23 7.68
CA ARG A 333 -17.76 -15.14 8.69
C ARG A 333 -17.41 -16.52 9.24
N VAL A 334 -16.12 -16.79 9.31
CA VAL A 334 -15.54 -17.95 10.01
C VAL A 334 -14.63 -17.46 11.10
N ARG A 335 -14.88 -17.91 12.32
CA ARG A 335 -13.99 -17.72 13.45
C ARG A 335 -13.30 -19.04 13.78
N ALA A 336 -11.97 -19.00 13.89
CA ALA A 336 -11.14 -20.10 14.30
C ALA A 336 -10.46 -19.75 15.63
N GLU A 337 -10.57 -20.63 16.62
CA GLU A 337 -9.89 -20.53 17.91
C GLU A 337 -9.01 -21.76 18.07
N VAL A 338 -7.70 -21.54 18.24
CA VAL A 338 -6.67 -22.56 18.36
C VAL A 338 -6.02 -22.44 19.72
N THR A 339 -6.11 -23.50 20.51
CA THR A 339 -5.42 -23.60 21.80
C THR A 339 -4.11 -24.36 21.63
N ALA A 340 -2.97 -23.67 21.73
CA ALA A 340 -1.65 -24.27 21.65
C ALA A 340 -1.05 -24.46 23.06
N SER A 341 -0.29 -25.52 23.28
CA SER A 341 0.53 -25.65 24.49
C SER A 341 1.97 -25.28 24.17
N VAL A 342 2.51 -24.31 24.89
CA VAL A 342 3.94 -23.97 24.85
C VAL A 342 4.63 -24.71 25.98
N ASP A 343 5.65 -25.51 25.63
CA ASP A 343 6.47 -26.22 26.61
C ASP A 343 7.22 -25.21 27.48
N ARG A 344 7.04 -25.37 28.79
CA ARG A 344 7.50 -24.39 29.79
C ARG A 344 9.03 -24.30 29.89
N GLU A 345 9.74 -25.28 29.36
CA GLU A 345 11.21 -25.31 29.26
C GLU A 345 11.77 -24.33 28.22
N MET A 346 10.94 -23.79 27.31
CA MET A 346 11.35 -22.79 26.31
C MET A 346 11.18 -21.33 26.77
N LEU A 347 10.76 -21.07 28.02
CA LEU A 347 10.57 -19.73 28.57
C LEU A 347 11.76 -19.30 29.46
N PRO A 348 12.30 -18.08 29.30
CA PRO A 348 13.47 -17.66 30.08
C PRO A 348 13.08 -17.22 31.49
N GLY A 349 13.78 -17.76 32.50
CA GLY A 349 13.77 -17.24 33.87
C GLY A 349 13.14 -18.12 34.95
N ARG A 350 13.69 -19.32 35.21
CA ARG A 350 13.70 -19.91 36.56
C ARG A 350 14.70 -21.07 36.66
N SER A 351 15.99 -20.74 36.67
CA SER A 351 16.99 -21.60 37.30
C SER A 351 16.85 -21.46 38.83
N GLY A 352 15.86 -22.14 39.40
CA GLY A 352 15.70 -22.31 40.83
C GLY A 352 15.76 -23.79 41.17
N ARG A 353 16.95 -24.26 41.57
CA ARG A 353 17.23 -25.52 42.28
C ARG A 353 16.37 -26.73 41.92
N SER A 354 16.97 -27.66 41.17
CA SER A 354 16.64 -29.07 41.29
C SER A 354 16.94 -29.54 42.71
N VAL A 355 15.94 -29.54 43.59
CA VAL A 355 15.88 -30.47 44.71
C VAL A 355 15.18 -31.71 44.18
N ALA A 356 15.84 -32.85 44.34
CA ALA A 356 15.34 -34.15 43.97
C ALA A 356 13.98 -34.44 44.62
N GLY A 357 13.08 -35.06 43.86
CA GLY A 357 11.85 -35.66 44.37
C GLY A 357 10.58 -34.85 44.13
N ALA A 358 9.97 -35.04 42.96
CA ALA A 358 8.52 -35.16 42.79
C ALA A 358 8.19 -35.26 41.30
N ARG A 359 7.68 -36.42 40.86
CA ARG A 359 6.95 -36.56 39.60
C ARG A 359 5.66 -35.74 39.71
N SER A 360 5.70 -34.46 39.39
CA SER A 360 4.49 -33.69 39.10
C SER A 360 4.48 -33.36 37.62
N ALA A 361 3.39 -33.75 36.94
CA ALA A 361 3.11 -33.39 35.56
C ALA A 361 3.13 -31.86 35.44
N ARG A 362 4.23 -31.31 34.92
CA ARG A 362 4.44 -29.86 34.82
C ARG A 362 3.59 -29.33 33.66
N ALA A 363 2.49 -28.64 34.01
CA ALA A 363 1.50 -28.12 33.07
C ALA A 363 2.11 -27.13 32.06
N ALA A 364 1.97 -27.45 30.77
CA ALA A 364 2.29 -26.58 29.65
C ALA A 364 1.42 -25.31 29.66
N ILE A 365 1.99 -24.18 29.27
CA ILE A 365 1.25 -22.91 29.22
C ILE A 365 0.33 -22.95 27.99
N GLN A 366 -0.98 -22.85 28.21
CA GLN A 366 -1.95 -22.75 27.12
C GLN A 366 -1.90 -21.32 26.55
N VAL A 367 -1.80 -21.23 25.25
CA VAL A 367 -1.88 -19.99 24.47
C VAL A 367 -3.08 -20.15 23.55
N ASP A 368 -4.06 -19.27 23.72
CA ASP A 368 -5.22 -19.20 22.83
C ASP A 368 -4.95 -18.17 21.74
N ALA A 369 -5.08 -18.61 20.50
CA ALA A 369 -5.03 -17.76 19.32
C ALA A 369 -6.39 -17.79 18.64
N SER A 370 -6.88 -16.64 18.21
CA SER A 370 -8.16 -16.53 17.50
C SER A 370 -8.02 -15.69 16.25
N ALA A 371 -8.68 -16.09 15.18
CA ALA A 371 -8.77 -15.32 13.96
C ALA A 371 -10.19 -15.40 13.42
N GLU A 372 -10.69 -14.28 12.89
CA GLU A 372 -11.95 -14.24 12.17
C GLU A 372 -11.65 -13.84 10.73
N ALA A 373 -12.24 -14.55 9.78
CA ALA A 373 -12.15 -14.24 8.37
C ALA A 373 -13.55 -14.04 7.80
N LEU A 374 -13.69 -13.05 6.93
CA LEU A 374 -14.94 -12.69 6.28
C LEU A 374 -14.75 -12.82 4.76
N ALA A 375 -15.70 -13.49 4.11
CA ALA A 375 -15.91 -13.39 2.68
C ALA A 375 -16.82 -12.17 2.42
N SER A 376 -16.26 -11.02 2.08
CA SER A 376 -17.02 -9.79 1.84
C SER A 376 -16.85 -9.30 0.40
N PRO A 377 -17.79 -8.53 -0.15
CA PRO A 377 -17.51 -7.73 -1.34
C PRO A 377 -16.21 -6.91 -1.13
N PRO A 378 -15.42 -6.66 -2.18
CA PRO A 378 -14.18 -5.91 -2.06
C PRO A 378 -14.48 -4.56 -1.41
N SER A 379 -13.81 -4.26 -0.30
CA SER A 379 -13.86 -2.93 0.26
C SER A 379 -13.20 -1.96 -0.70
N SER A 380 -13.87 -0.86 -1.00
CA SER A 380 -13.39 0.27 -1.80
C SER A 380 -12.06 0.92 -1.34
N ALA A 381 -11.38 0.36 -0.32
CA ALA A 381 -10.08 0.78 0.19
C ALA A 381 -8.90 -0.11 -0.25
N SER A 382 -9.11 -1.18 -1.03
CA SER A 382 -7.98 -2.00 -1.52
C SER A 382 -8.28 -2.68 -2.86
N ALA A 383 -8.64 -1.89 -3.88
CA ALA A 383 -8.43 -2.33 -5.25
C ALA A 383 -6.92 -2.50 -5.48
N GLY A 384 -6.47 -3.74 -5.69
CA GLY A 384 -5.15 -3.98 -6.23
C GLY A 384 -5.04 -3.36 -7.63
N GLY A 385 -4.49 -2.15 -7.70
CA GLY A 385 -3.72 -1.65 -8.84
C GLY A 385 -4.47 -1.34 -10.14
N VAL A 386 -5.77 -1.08 -10.13
CA VAL A 386 -6.47 -0.59 -11.32
C VAL A 386 -6.53 0.95 -11.26
N PRO A 387 -5.85 1.68 -12.15
CA PRO A 387 -5.76 3.13 -12.07
C PRO A 387 -7.14 3.80 -12.17
N ALA A 388 -7.49 4.62 -11.19
CA ALA A 388 -8.71 5.44 -11.23
C ALA A 388 -8.64 6.51 -12.33
N THR A 389 -7.43 6.88 -12.75
CA THR A 389 -7.14 7.82 -13.82
C THR A 389 -6.20 7.19 -14.83
N ALA A 390 -6.39 7.53 -16.10
CA ALA A 390 -5.48 7.11 -17.15
C ALA A 390 -4.12 7.80 -16.96
N SER A 391 -3.05 7.05 -17.19
CA SER A 391 -1.68 7.55 -17.18
C SER A 391 -0.86 6.84 -18.26
N GLY A 392 0.16 7.54 -18.78
CA GLY A 392 1.05 7.00 -19.81
C GLY A 392 0.46 6.92 -21.22
N GLY A 393 -0.71 7.50 -21.48
CA GLY A 393 -1.31 7.68 -22.81
C GLY A 393 -1.69 9.13 -23.07
N GLY A 394 -2.40 9.41 -24.17
CA GLY A 394 -2.85 10.77 -24.49
C GLY A 394 -4.12 11.21 -23.75
N TYR A 395 -4.80 10.28 -23.06
CA TYR A 395 -5.85 10.55 -22.09
C TYR A 395 -5.29 10.51 -20.67
N SER A 396 -5.63 11.51 -19.85
CA SER A 396 -5.18 11.63 -18.45
C SER A 396 -6.34 11.81 -17.47
N GLY A 397 -7.57 11.57 -17.92
CA GLY A 397 -8.79 11.73 -17.13
C GLY A 397 -9.22 10.46 -16.40
N PRO A 398 -10.39 10.48 -15.73
CA PRO A 398 -10.91 9.33 -14.98
C PRO A 398 -11.26 8.14 -15.88
N LEU A 399 -10.97 6.92 -15.41
CA LEU A 399 -11.31 5.69 -16.14
C LEU A 399 -12.60 5.06 -15.60
N ALA A 400 -13.50 4.73 -16.52
CA ALA A 400 -14.63 3.85 -16.28
C ALA A 400 -14.31 2.44 -16.80
N TYR A 401 -14.78 1.41 -16.11
CA TYR A 401 -14.47 0.02 -16.46
C TYR A 401 -15.74 -0.71 -16.88
N ARG A 402 -15.65 -1.45 -17.99
CA ARG A 402 -16.68 -2.43 -18.42
C ARG A 402 -15.97 -3.71 -18.82
N GLN A 403 -16.43 -4.83 -18.29
CA GLN A 403 -15.80 -6.14 -18.54
C GLN A 403 -14.30 -6.15 -18.23
N GLY A 404 -13.88 -5.39 -17.20
CA GLY A 404 -12.49 -5.24 -16.79
C GLY A 404 -11.63 -4.36 -17.72
N LYS A 405 -12.22 -3.72 -18.75
CA LYS A 405 -11.49 -2.89 -19.72
C LYS A 405 -11.67 -1.40 -19.39
N PRO A 406 -10.58 -0.62 -19.27
CA PRO A 406 -10.63 0.82 -18.98
C PRO A 406 -11.08 1.62 -20.22
N MET A 407 -11.95 2.61 -20.06
CA MET A 407 -12.33 3.56 -21.11
C MET A 407 -12.77 4.90 -20.52
N ARG A 408 -12.98 5.91 -21.37
CA ARG A 408 -13.51 7.21 -20.92
C ARG A 408 -14.96 7.06 -20.41
N PRO A 409 -15.43 7.84 -19.43
CA PRO A 409 -16.76 7.65 -18.85
C PRO A 409 -17.93 7.83 -19.84
N ASP A 410 -17.82 8.78 -20.76
CA ASP A 410 -18.80 9.01 -21.83
C ASP A 410 -18.83 7.84 -22.85
N VAL A 411 -17.67 7.23 -23.11
CA VAL A 411 -17.53 6.02 -23.94
C VAL A 411 -18.18 4.82 -23.25
N ALA A 412 -17.98 4.67 -21.94
CA ALA A 412 -18.66 3.63 -21.16
C ALA A 412 -20.18 3.78 -21.21
N ALA A 413 -20.70 4.99 -20.99
CA ALA A 413 -22.13 5.26 -21.08
C ALA A 413 -22.69 5.01 -22.49
N ALA A 414 -21.93 5.32 -23.55
CA ALA A 414 -22.31 5.01 -24.92
C ALA A 414 -22.30 3.50 -25.19
N PHE A 415 -21.30 2.78 -24.69
CA PHE A 415 -21.21 1.33 -24.82
C PHE A 415 -22.37 0.65 -24.11
N ASP A 416 -22.78 1.11 -22.93
CA ASP A 416 -23.92 0.55 -22.19
C ASP A 416 -25.22 0.62 -23.02
N ARG A 417 -25.44 1.74 -23.73
CA ARG A 417 -26.58 1.88 -24.66
C ARG A 417 -26.46 0.97 -25.87
N LEU A 418 -25.25 0.84 -26.44
CA LEU A 418 -24.96 -0.05 -27.57
C LEU A 418 -25.20 -1.53 -27.19
N ALA A 419 -24.64 -1.97 -26.07
CA ALA A 419 -24.76 -3.33 -25.55
C ALA A 419 -26.21 -3.67 -25.19
N ALA A 420 -26.94 -2.73 -24.60
CA ALA A 420 -28.38 -2.89 -24.36
C ALA A 420 -29.16 -3.08 -25.66
N ALA A 421 -28.82 -2.35 -26.72
CA ALA A 421 -29.47 -2.53 -28.02
C ALA A 421 -29.11 -3.86 -28.69
N ALA A 422 -27.86 -4.31 -28.60
CA ALA A 422 -27.43 -5.61 -29.14
C ALA A 422 -28.15 -6.77 -28.45
N ARG A 423 -28.31 -6.70 -27.12
CA ARG A 423 -29.00 -7.73 -26.34
C ARG A 423 -30.47 -7.87 -26.74
N ARG A 424 -31.15 -6.76 -27.07
CA ARG A 424 -32.53 -6.80 -27.58
C ARG A 424 -32.69 -7.56 -28.90
N THR A 425 -31.60 -7.74 -29.63
CA THR A 425 -31.55 -8.54 -30.85
C THR A 425 -30.88 -9.91 -30.65
N GLY A 426 -30.70 -10.35 -29.39
CA GLY A 426 -30.08 -11.63 -29.07
C GLY A 426 -28.55 -11.68 -29.17
N ILE A 427 -27.89 -10.52 -29.21
CA ILE A 427 -26.43 -10.42 -29.38
C ILE A 427 -25.79 -9.90 -28.09
N SER A 428 -24.84 -10.66 -27.55
CA SER A 428 -24.03 -10.24 -26.39
C SER A 428 -22.69 -9.71 -26.85
N LEU A 429 -22.39 -8.44 -26.52
CA LEU A 429 -21.13 -7.79 -26.89
C LEU A 429 -20.06 -8.01 -25.83
N ALA A 430 -18.85 -8.33 -26.27
CA ALA A 430 -17.64 -8.46 -25.45
C ALA A 430 -16.60 -7.39 -25.82
N ILE A 431 -15.92 -6.81 -24.83
CA ILE A 431 -14.83 -5.86 -25.01
C ILE A 431 -13.51 -6.61 -24.91
N ARG A 432 -12.81 -6.75 -26.03
CA ARG A 432 -11.50 -7.39 -26.13
C ARG A 432 -10.40 -6.44 -25.67
N SER A 433 -10.51 -5.17 -26.09
CA SER A 433 -9.54 -4.12 -25.79
C SER A 433 -10.22 -2.76 -25.68
N ALA A 434 -9.63 -1.86 -24.89
CA ALA A 434 -10.09 -0.48 -24.71
C ALA A 434 -8.87 0.44 -24.49
N TYR A 435 -8.80 1.25 -23.44
CA TYR A 435 -7.64 2.10 -23.16
C TYR A 435 -6.34 1.28 -23.04
N ARG A 436 -5.27 1.80 -23.66
CA ARG A 436 -3.91 1.28 -23.58
C ARG A 436 -2.93 2.45 -23.55
N SER A 437 -1.97 2.42 -22.64
CA SER A 437 -0.88 3.38 -22.56
C SER A 437 0.08 3.25 -23.76
N ASP A 438 0.90 4.28 -23.97
CA ASP A 438 1.94 4.28 -25.01
C ASP A 438 3.03 3.24 -24.73
N ALA A 439 3.31 2.96 -23.45
CA ALA A 439 4.25 1.91 -23.04
C ALA A 439 3.72 0.51 -23.38
N GLU A 440 2.43 0.24 -23.09
CA GLU A 440 1.78 -1.03 -23.46
C GLU A 440 1.66 -1.16 -24.99
N GLN A 441 1.39 -0.05 -25.70
CA GLN A 441 1.37 -0.04 -27.15
C GLN A 441 2.76 -0.32 -27.74
N ALA A 442 3.83 0.19 -27.14
CA ALA A 442 5.21 -0.10 -27.53
C ALA A 442 5.56 -1.57 -27.36
N GLN A 443 5.13 -2.19 -26.25
CA GLN A 443 5.30 -3.63 -26.05
C GLN A 443 4.51 -4.46 -27.07
N LEU A 444 3.26 -4.07 -27.37
CA LEU A 444 2.46 -4.78 -28.36
C LEU A 444 3.03 -4.65 -29.78
N TYR A 445 3.50 -3.46 -30.15
CA TYR A 445 4.14 -3.24 -31.46
C TYR A 445 5.46 -3.99 -31.56
N ALA A 446 6.26 -4.05 -30.50
CA ALA A 446 7.48 -4.86 -30.49
C ALA A 446 7.20 -6.36 -30.68
N ALA A 447 6.10 -6.87 -30.11
CA ALA A 447 5.68 -8.26 -30.30
C ALA A 447 5.08 -8.51 -31.70
N HIS A 448 4.47 -7.50 -32.31
CA HIS A 448 3.77 -7.59 -33.59
C HIS A 448 4.06 -6.34 -34.45
N PRO A 449 5.25 -6.25 -35.07
CA PRO A 449 5.75 -5.02 -35.70
C PRO A 449 5.13 -4.68 -37.05
N ASP A 450 4.01 -5.31 -37.42
CA ASP A 450 3.29 -4.98 -38.64
C ASP A 450 2.34 -3.80 -38.41
N PRO A 451 2.62 -2.61 -38.98
CA PRO A 451 1.81 -1.41 -38.77
C PRO A 451 0.40 -1.52 -39.35
N ARG A 452 0.11 -2.55 -40.17
CA ARG A 452 -1.23 -2.83 -40.68
C ARG A 452 -2.20 -3.30 -39.61
N TRP A 453 -1.71 -4.06 -38.63
CA TRP A 453 -2.53 -4.69 -37.58
C TRP A 453 -2.31 -4.08 -36.20
N VAL A 454 -1.13 -3.49 -35.97
CA VAL A 454 -0.79 -2.85 -34.70
C VAL A 454 -0.22 -1.48 -34.99
N ALA A 455 -0.93 -0.43 -34.56
CA ALA A 455 -0.46 0.93 -34.75
C ALA A 455 0.92 1.16 -34.08
N PRO A 456 1.83 1.92 -34.73
CA PRO A 456 3.08 2.34 -34.10
C PRO A 456 2.85 3.07 -32.76
N PRO A 457 3.84 3.03 -31.84
CA PRO A 457 3.74 3.72 -30.56
C PRO A 457 3.42 5.22 -30.75
N GLY A 458 2.48 5.75 -29.98
CA GLY A 458 2.01 7.14 -30.09
C GLY A 458 0.94 7.40 -31.16
N HIS A 459 0.71 6.48 -32.11
CA HIS A 459 -0.30 6.61 -33.17
C HIS A 459 -1.63 5.90 -32.86
N SER A 460 -1.63 4.99 -31.88
CA SER A 460 -2.83 4.25 -31.46
C SER A 460 -3.84 5.16 -30.76
N LEU A 461 -5.08 5.24 -31.24
CA LEU A 461 -6.14 6.02 -30.60
C LEU A 461 -6.67 5.37 -29.30
N HIS A 462 -6.32 4.11 -29.00
CA HIS A 462 -6.60 3.51 -27.70
C HIS A 462 -5.97 4.31 -26.54
N ARG A 463 -4.87 5.02 -26.80
CA ARG A 463 -4.24 5.96 -25.85
C ARG A 463 -5.16 7.10 -25.42
N CYS A 464 -6.24 7.36 -26.17
CA CYS A 464 -7.22 8.40 -25.89
C CYS A 464 -8.44 7.89 -25.10
N ALA A 465 -8.50 6.59 -24.76
CA ALA A 465 -9.63 5.94 -24.09
C ALA A 465 -10.98 6.02 -24.84
N THR A 466 -10.93 6.29 -26.15
CA THR A 466 -12.11 6.44 -27.04
C THR A 466 -12.40 5.24 -27.93
N GLU A 467 -11.47 4.30 -28.02
CA GLU A 467 -11.53 3.17 -28.95
C GLU A 467 -11.80 1.87 -28.22
N LEU A 468 -12.65 1.03 -28.81
CA LEU A 468 -13.04 -0.29 -28.30
C LEU A 468 -12.85 -1.34 -29.39
N ASP A 469 -12.20 -2.45 -29.03
CA ASP A 469 -12.22 -3.67 -29.84
C ASP A 469 -13.34 -4.57 -29.32
N LEU A 470 -14.39 -4.72 -30.12
CA LEU A 470 -15.63 -5.40 -29.76
C LEU A 470 -15.70 -6.78 -30.41
N GLY A 471 -16.44 -7.68 -29.79
CA GLY A 471 -16.75 -9.02 -30.29
C GLY A 471 -18.08 -9.51 -29.73
N PRO A 472 -18.42 -10.80 -29.91
CA PRO A 472 -17.72 -11.80 -30.73
C PRO A 472 -17.90 -11.57 -32.25
N PRO A 473 -17.24 -12.33 -33.15
CA PRO A 473 -17.38 -12.16 -34.60
C PRO A 473 -18.81 -12.26 -35.15
N SER A 474 -19.66 -13.06 -34.50
CA SER A 474 -21.09 -13.13 -34.84
C SER A 474 -21.83 -11.80 -34.63
N ALA A 475 -21.28 -10.85 -33.86
CA ALA A 475 -21.85 -9.54 -33.64
C ALA A 475 -21.43 -8.49 -34.69
N TYR A 476 -20.45 -8.76 -35.54
CA TYR A 476 -19.85 -7.75 -36.44
C TYR A 476 -20.86 -7.20 -37.45
N GLY A 477 -21.70 -8.05 -38.04
CA GLY A 477 -22.75 -7.57 -38.96
C GLY A 477 -23.75 -6.64 -38.27
N TRP A 478 -24.12 -6.95 -37.02
CA TRP A 478 -25.02 -6.09 -36.25
C TRP A 478 -24.36 -4.77 -35.84
N LEU A 479 -23.09 -4.83 -35.42
CA LEU A 479 -22.32 -3.65 -35.05
C LEU A 479 -22.15 -2.70 -36.25
N ASP A 480 -21.85 -3.22 -37.44
CA ASP A 480 -21.72 -2.40 -38.65
C ASP A 480 -23.02 -1.64 -38.97
N ALA A 481 -24.17 -2.29 -38.78
CA ALA A 481 -25.48 -1.69 -39.00
C ALA A 481 -25.92 -0.70 -37.89
N ASN A 482 -25.49 -0.89 -36.63
CA ASN A 482 -26.08 -0.20 -35.48
C ASN A 482 -25.13 0.71 -34.70
N ALA A 483 -23.83 0.48 -34.71
CA ALA A 483 -22.87 1.18 -33.84
C ALA A 483 -22.91 2.71 -34.00
N ARG A 484 -23.10 3.21 -35.23
CA ARG A 484 -23.19 4.65 -35.53
C ARG A 484 -24.31 5.35 -34.77
N ARG A 485 -25.43 4.66 -34.50
CA ARG A 485 -26.57 5.20 -33.74
C ARG A 485 -26.20 5.53 -32.31
N PHE A 486 -25.18 4.87 -31.77
CA PHE A 486 -24.68 5.06 -30.40
C PHE A 486 -23.42 5.92 -30.34
N GLY A 487 -22.97 6.46 -31.49
CA GLY A 487 -21.80 7.31 -31.59
C GLY A 487 -20.49 6.55 -31.80
N PHE A 488 -20.56 5.26 -32.13
CA PHE A 488 -19.39 4.46 -32.49
C PHE A 488 -19.25 4.33 -34.00
N LEU A 489 -18.05 4.56 -34.52
CA LEU A 489 -17.73 4.44 -35.92
C LEU A 489 -16.63 3.39 -36.12
N ARG A 490 -16.86 2.43 -37.01
CA ARG A 490 -15.79 1.53 -37.47
C ARG A 490 -14.78 2.36 -38.25
N ARG A 491 -13.58 2.54 -37.69
CA ARG A 491 -12.54 3.42 -38.28
C ARG A 491 -11.81 2.76 -39.44
N TYR A 492 -11.53 1.48 -39.31
CA TYR A 492 -10.80 0.71 -40.31
C TYR A 492 -11.74 -0.30 -40.94
N SER A 493 -11.94 -0.20 -42.25
CA SER A 493 -12.86 -1.07 -42.98
C SER A 493 -12.47 -2.55 -42.94
N TRP A 494 -11.17 -2.85 -42.76
CA TRP A 494 -10.62 -4.20 -42.63
C TRP A 494 -10.59 -4.75 -41.19
N GLU A 495 -10.98 -3.96 -40.18
CA GLU A 495 -11.05 -4.40 -38.78
C GLU A 495 -12.52 -4.39 -38.32
N PRO A 496 -13.28 -5.47 -38.54
CA PRO A 496 -14.69 -5.53 -38.18
C PRO A 496 -14.95 -5.48 -36.66
N TRP A 497 -13.91 -5.62 -35.83
CA TRP A 497 -13.96 -5.49 -34.38
C TRP A 497 -13.69 -4.07 -33.86
N HIS A 498 -13.08 -3.16 -34.63
CA HIS A 498 -12.53 -1.91 -34.10
C HIS A 498 -13.49 -0.72 -34.25
N PHE A 499 -13.90 -0.13 -33.13
CA PHE A 499 -14.88 0.95 -33.09
C PHE A 499 -14.41 2.15 -32.25
N GLY A 500 -14.45 3.33 -32.85
CA GLY A 500 -14.11 4.60 -32.20
C GLY A 500 -15.32 5.43 -31.82
N PHE A 501 -15.34 6.00 -30.62
CA PHE A 501 -16.39 6.90 -30.18
C PHE A 501 -16.18 8.32 -30.70
N THR A 502 -17.19 8.90 -31.38
CA THR A 502 -17.06 10.18 -32.10
C THR A 502 -18.01 11.28 -31.62
N ARG A 503 -18.97 10.98 -30.73
CA ARG A 503 -19.95 11.96 -30.24
C ARG A 503 -19.48 12.81 -29.05
N GLY A 504 -18.38 12.43 -28.41
CA GLY A 504 -17.81 13.15 -27.27
C GLY A 504 -16.73 14.15 -27.68
N ALA A 505 -16.05 14.71 -26.67
CA ALA A 505 -14.87 15.55 -26.89
C ALA A 505 -13.80 14.81 -27.72
N ALA A 506 -13.03 15.57 -28.50
CA ALA A 506 -12.02 15.04 -29.41
C ALA A 506 -11.05 14.08 -28.69
N PRO A 507 -10.59 13.01 -29.35
CA PRO A 507 -9.61 12.09 -28.76
C PRO A 507 -8.36 12.83 -28.27
N CYS A 508 -7.84 12.45 -27.11
CA CYS A 508 -6.61 13.02 -26.54
C CYS A 508 -6.63 14.55 -26.40
N SER A 509 -7.81 15.14 -26.15
CA SER A 509 -7.97 16.57 -25.93
C SER A 509 -8.12 16.91 -24.44
N ALA A 510 -7.80 18.15 -24.08
CA ALA A 510 -8.01 18.66 -22.72
C ALA A 510 -9.49 18.56 -22.30
N ALA A 511 -10.42 18.85 -23.21
CA ALA A 511 -11.85 18.66 -22.99
C ALA A 511 -12.21 17.17 -22.78
N GLY A 512 -11.52 16.26 -23.46
CA GLY A 512 -11.62 14.82 -23.24
C GLY A 512 -11.18 14.43 -21.83
N ASN A 513 -10.07 14.96 -21.33
CA ASN A 513 -9.53 14.66 -19.98
C ASN A 513 -10.46 15.05 -18.84
N VAL A 514 -11.39 15.98 -19.10
CA VAL A 514 -12.45 16.39 -18.15
C VAL A 514 -13.85 15.89 -18.55
N ALA A 515 -13.96 15.05 -19.58
CA ALA A 515 -15.23 14.42 -19.96
C ALA A 515 -15.64 13.44 -18.86
N GLY A 516 -16.70 13.79 -18.12
CA GLY A 516 -17.12 13.12 -16.88
C GLY A 516 -16.79 13.89 -15.58
N LEU A 517 -16.07 15.02 -15.67
CA LEU A 517 -15.73 15.91 -14.54
C LEU A 517 -16.41 17.29 -14.61
N THR A 518 -17.12 17.62 -15.69
CA THR A 518 -17.92 18.86 -15.79
C THR A 518 -19.41 18.56 -15.56
N PRO A 519 -20.08 19.32 -14.67
CA PRO A 519 -21.47 19.08 -14.30
C PRO A 519 -22.41 19.60 -15.40
N SER A 520 -23.35 18.77 -15.86
CA SER A 520 -24.65 19.34 -16.24
C SER A 520 -25.25 19.89 -14.95
N ALA A 521 -25.53 21.19 -14.95
CA ALA A 521 -25.87 21.99 -13.77
C ALA A 521 -26.84 21.29 -12.80
N GLY A 522 -26.42 21.16 -11.54
CA GLY A 522 -27.19 20.55 -10.45
C GLY A 522 -26.30 19.67 -9.58
N GLY A 523 -25.61 20.28 -8.61
CA GLY A 523 -24.63 19.59 -7.76
C GLY A 523 -25.24 18.55 -6.82
N GLU A 524 -24.49 17.48 -6.55
CA GLU A 524 -23.89 17.18 -5.24
C GLU A 524 -23.02 15.91 -5.32
N ARG A 525 -22.13 15.77 -4.32
CA ARG A 525 -20.92 14.96 -4.33
C ARG A 525 -21.16 13.48 -4.04
N LEU A 526 -20.22 12.69 -4.57
CA LEU A 526 -19.95 11.27 -4.34
C LEU A 526 -19.95 10.86 -2.85
N ALA A 527 -20.85 9.93 -2.48
CA ALA A 527 -20.64 8.90 -1.46
C ALA A 527 -21.77 7.84 -1.52
N SER A 528 -21.52 6.69 -2.16
CA SER A 528 -21.99 5.33 -1.81
C SER A 528 -21.67 4.39 -2.98
N GLU A 529 -21.47 3.10 -2.72
CA GLU A 529 -21.39 2.02 -3.73
C GLU A 529 -22.77 1.85 -4.39
N GLY A 530 -23.18 2.88 -5.13
CA GLY A 530 -24.56 3.32 -5.17
C GLY A 530 -25.51 2.41 -5.94
N LEU A 531 -26.70 2.31 -5.37
CA LEU A 531 -27.97 1.98 -6.02
C LEU A 531 -27.98 2.21 -7.54
N PRO A 532 -28.61 1.32 -8.34
CA PRO A 532 -28.62 1.41 -9.80
C PRO A 532 -28.97 2.81 -10.32
N ASP A 533 -28.43 3.21 -11.47
CA ASP A 533 -28.64 4.55 -12.05
C ASP A 533 -30.11 4.91 -12.28
N PHE A 534 -30.99 3.91 -12.43
CA PHE A 534 -32.44 4.11 -12.53
C PHE A 534 -33.07 4.65 -11.24
N VAL A 535 -32.36 4.64 -10.11
CA VAL A 535 -32.86 5.11 -8.82
C VAL A 535 -32.77 6.64 -8.75
N PRO A 536 -33.89 7.37 -8.64
CA PRO A 536 -33.89 8.82 -8.52
C PRO A 536 -33.12 9.28 -7.27
N ALA A 537 -32.29 10.32 -7.42
CA ALA A 537 -31.41 10.82 -6.37
C ALA A 537 -32.14 11.07 -5.03
N ARG A 538 -33.36 11.63 -5.09
CA ARG A 538 -34.21 11.93 -3.93
C ARG A 538 -34.56 10.72 -3.06
N PHE A 539 -34.53 9.50 -3.60
CA PHE A 539 -34.87 8.28 -2.86
C PHE A 539 -33.65 7.47 -2.41
N ARG A 540 -32.45 7.77 -2.95
CA ARG A 540 -31.23 6.97 -2.68
C ARG A 540 -30.91 6.86 -1.20
N ALA A 541 -30.86 8.00 -0.51
CA ALA A 541 -30.56 8.04 0.93
C ALA A 541 -31.64 7.34 1.77
N ALA A 542 -32.91 7.32 1.35
CA ALA A 542 -33.96 6.58 2.06
C ALA A 542 -33.79 5.07 1.87
N ILE A 543 -33.51 4.62 0.64
CA ILE A 543 -33.31 3.21 0.31
C ILE A 543 -32.06 2.66 1.01
N GLU A 544 -30.95 3.39 1.01
CA GLU A 544 -29.71 2.97 1.69
C GLU A 544 -29.89 2.85 3.20
N ARG A 545 -30.57 3.83 3.83
CA ARG A 545 -30.87 3.78 5.27
C ARG A 545 -31.77 2.60 5.62
N ALA A 546 -32.83 2.38 4.85
CA ALA A 546 -33.78 1.28 5.06
C ALA A 546 -33.10 -0.09 4.86
N ALA A 547 -32.31 -0.23 3.80
CA ALA A 547 -31.51 -1.43 3.51
C ALA A 547 -30.57 -1.78 4.66
N ALA A 548 -29.83 -0.78 5.17
CA ALA A 548 -28.89 -0.96 6.28
C ALA A 548 -29.62 -1.32 7.59
N ARG A 549 -30.74 -0.64 7.89
CA ARG A 549 -31.51 -0.86 9.12
C ARG A 549 -32.11 -2.26 9.19
N TRP A 550 -32.65 -2.75 8.09
CA TRP A 550 -33.40 -4.01 8.03
C TRP A 550 -32.61 -5.19 7.46
N ASN A 551 -31.33 -4.96 7.14
CA ASN A 551 -30.42 -5.95 6.56
C ASN A 551 -30.96 -6.60 5.28
N VAL A 552 -31.41 -5.76 4.35
CA VAL A 552 -31.95 -6.14 3.04
C VAL A 552 -31.12 -5.49 1.93
N SER A 553 -31.01 -6.13 0.76
CA SER A 553 -30.27 -5.57 -0.38
C SER A 553 -30.94 -4.29 -0.90
N ALA A 554 -30.18 -3.19 -0.92
CA ALA A 554 -30.62 -1.91 -1.47
C ALA A 554 -31.00 -2.03 -2.96
N GLY A 555 -30.33 -2.89 -3.72
CA GLY A 555 -30.66 -3.18 -5.12
C GLY A 555 -31.98 -3.92 -5.28
N VAL A 556 -32.31 -4.85 -4.37
CA VAL A 556 -33.61 -5.55 -4.35
C VAL A 556 -34.74 -4.56 -4.05
N LEU A 557 -34.57 -3.71 -3.03
CA LEU A 557 -35.54 -2.66 -2.69
C LEU A 557 -35.75 -1.70 -3.87
N ALA A 558 -34.68 -1.26 -4.53
CA ALA A 558 -34.76 -0.40 -5.70
C ALA A 558 -35.48 -1.07 -6.89
N ALA A 559 -35.18 -2.34 -7.17
CA ALA A 559 -35.85 -3.08 -8.23
C ALA A 559 -37.34 -3.29 -7.93
N GLN A 560 -37.69 -3.52 -6.66
CA GLN A 560 -39.09 -3.56 -6.22
C GLN A 560 -39.77 -2.19 -6.42
N LEU A 561 -39.20 -1.09 -5.93
CA LEU A 561 -39.77 0.25 -6.10
C LEU A 561 -39.98 0.64 -7.58
N LEU A 562 -39.08 0.19 -8.46
CA LEU A 562 -39.22 0.35 -9.91
C LEU A 562 -40.37 -0.50 -10.48
N ALA A 563 -40.50 -1.75 -10.03
CA ALA A 563 -41.56 -2.66 -10.48
C ALA A 563 -42.95 -2.28 -9.94
N GLU A 564 -43.03 -1.76 -8.72
CA GLU A 564 -44.27 -1.42 -8.03
C GLU A 564 -44.90 -0.12 -8.54
N SER A 565 -44.11 0.96 -8.63
CA SER A 565 -44.66 2.29 -8.90
C SER A 565 -43.86 3.11 -9.89
N ASN A 566 -42.74 2.59 -10.39
CA ASN A 566 -41.73 3.38 -11.11
C ASN A 566 -41.29 4.62 -10.29
N PHE A 567 -41.10 4.45 -8.98
CA PHE A 567 -40.78 5.51 -8.02
C PHE A 567 -41.80 6.65 -7.91
N ASN A 568 -43.07 6.40 -8.22
CA ASN A 568 -44.14 7.37 -8.02
C ASN A 568 -44.68 7.28 -6.58
N PRO A 569 -44.45 8.29 -5.72
CA PRO A 569 -44.93 8.27 -4.34
C PRO A 569 -46.45 8.37 -4.21
N TYR A 570 -47.15 8.76 -5.28
CA TYR A 570 -48.61 8.93 -5.32
C TYR A 570 -49.31 7.84 -6.13
N ALA A 571 -48.64 6.73 -6.42
CA ALA A 571 -49.23 5.62 -7.19
C ALA A 571 -50.38 4.96 -6.43
N VAL A 572 -51.47 4.67 -7.14
CA VAL A 572 -52.61 3.88 -6.64
C VAL A 572 -52.98 2.87 -7.71
N SER A 573 -52.96 1.58 -7.37
CA SER A 573 -53.39 0.51 -8.29
C SER A 573 -54.91 0.35 -8.30
N GLY A 574 -55.44 -0.32 -9.32
CA GLY A 574 -56.87 -0.67 -9.40
C GLY A 574 -57.34 -1.61 -8.28
N ALA A 575 -56.43 -2.31 -7.63
CA ALA A 575 -56.70 -3.16 -6.46
C ALA A 575 -56.63 -2.38 -5.13
N GLY A 576 -56.22 -1.10 -5.14
CA GLY A 576 -56.13 -0.25 -3.96
C GLY A 576 -54.77 -0.27 -3.25
N ALA A 577 -53.71 -0.75 -3.90
CA ALA A 577 -52.34 -0.64 -3.39
C ALA A 577 -51.81 0.80 -3.53
N GLN A 578 -51.13 1.31 -2.50
CA GLN A 578 -50.84 2.74 -2.36
C GLN A 578 -49.34 3.04 -2.21
N GLY A 579 -48.92 4.15 -2.81
CA GLY A 579 -47.61 4.74 -2.58
C GLY A 579 -46.47 4.11 -3.38
N ILE A 580 -45.26 4.57 -3.09
CA ILE A 580 -44.04 4.21 -3.83
C ILE A 580 -43.74 2.69 -3.80
N ALA A 581 -44.14 2.02 -2.73
CA ALA A 581 -43.94 0.58 -2.52
C ALA A 581 -45.22 -0.25 -2.67
N GLN A 582 -46.33 0.35 -3.14
CA GLN A 582 -47.62 -0.31 -3.37
C GLN A 582 -48.10 -1.16 -2.19
N PHE A 583 -48.17 -0.56 -1.00
CA PHE A 583 -48.74 -1.23 0.16
C PHE A 583 -50.27 -1.33 0.05
N MET A 584 -50.83 -2.51 0.29
CA MET A 584 -52.26 -2.65 0.59
C MET A 584 -52.56 -2.05 1.98
N PRO A 585 -53.74 -1.42 2.20
CA PRO A 585 -54.05 -0.74 3.47
C PRO A 585 -53.87 -1.61 4.72
N GLY A 586 -54.30 -2.88 4.66
CA GLY A 586 -54.11 -3.82 5.77
C GLY A 586 -52.65 -4.14 6.06
N THR A 587 -51.81 -4.25 5.01
CA THR A 587 -50.37 -4.48 5.16
C THR A 587 -49.67 -3.23 5.68
N ALA A 588 -50.05 -2.03 5.23
CA ALA A 588 -49.53 -0.77 5.76
C ALA A 588 -49.76 -0.66 7.28
N ALA A 589 -50.99 -0.95 7.72
CA ALA A 589 -51.33 -0.96 9.15
C ALA A 589 -50.51 -1.98 9.95
N ALA A 590 -50.29 -3.18 9.42
CA ALA A 590 -49.50 -4.22 10.08
C ALA A 590 -48.03 -3.83 10.29
N TYR A 591 -47.47 -2.97 9.44
CA TYR A 591 -46.10 -2.47 9.54
C TYR A 591 -46.00 -1.06 10.13
N GLY A 592 -47.09 -0.53 10.70
CA GLY A 592 -47.12 0.78 11.35
C GLY A 592 -46.96 1.96 10.38
N LEU A 593 -47.23 1.75 9.08
CA LEU A 593 -47.15 2.78 8.05
C LEU A 593 -48.45 3.59 8.03
N GLY A 594 -48.43 4.76 8.69
CA GLY A 594 -49.60 5.63 8.81
C GLY A 594 -50.02 6.33 7.51
N ASP A 595 -49.04 6.71 6.67
CA ASP A 595 -49.28 7.30 5.34
C ASP A 595 -48.43 6.59 4.28
N PRO A 596 -49.03 5.74 3.43
CA PRO A 596 -48.32 5.08 2.33
C PRO A 596 -47.75 6.04 1.27
N PHE A 597 -48.24 7.28 1.20
CA PHE A 597 -47.76 8.29 0.26
C PHE A 597 -46.50 9.03 0.76
N ASP A 598 -46.14 8.86 2.04
CA ASP A 598 -44.84 9.28 2.58
C ASP A 598 -43.74 8.32 2.14
N ALA A 599 -43.04 8.67 1.07
CA ALA A 599 -42.05 7.78 0.43
C ALA A 599 -40.92 7.32 1.37
N PRO A 600 -40.24 8.17 2.16
CA PRO A 600 -39.30 7.71 3.18
C PRO A 600 -39.86 6.66 4.16
N ALA A 601 -41.08 6.87 4.68
CA ALA A 601 -41.71 5.92 5.60
C ALA A 601 -42.09 4.61 4.90
N ALA A 602 -42.64 4.70 3.68
CA ALA A 602 -43.00 3.54 2.88
C ALA A 602 -41.77 2.70 2.46
N ILE A 603 -40.64 3.33 2.16
CA ILE A 603 -39.37 2.63 1.84
C ILE A 603 -38.82 1.89 3.07
N ASP A 604 -38.89 2.50 4.26
CA ASP A 604 -38.47 1.84 5.51
C ASP A 604 -39.38 0.64 5.84
N ALA A 605 -40.71 0.82 5.71
CA ALA A 605 -41.68 -0.25 5.91
C ALA A 605 -41.52 -1.39 4.88
N GLN A 606 -41.23 -1.07 3.62
CA GLN A 606 -40.93 -2.05 2.57
C GLN A 606 -39.73 -2.91 2.95
N ALA A 607 -38.65 -2.28 3.43
CA ALA A 607 -37.45 -2.99 3.86
C ALA A 607 -37.71 -3.89 5.06
N HIS A 608 -38.53 -3.44 6.02
CA HIS A 608 -38.96 -4.25 7.15
C HIS A 608 -39.74 -5.50 6.69
N LEU A 609 -40.77 -5.32 5.86
CA LEU A 609 -41.56 -6.41 5.29
C LEU A 609 -40.67 -7.39 4.52
N MET A 610 -39.77 -6.89 3.67
CA MET A 610 -38.88 -7.75 2.90
C MET A 610 -37.93 -8.56 3.81
N SER A 611 -37.46 -7.98 4.92
CA SER A 611 -36.63 -8.68 5.92
C SER A 611 -37.37 -9.86 6.56
N ASP A 612 -38.64 -9.67 6.91
CA ASP A 612 -39.47 -10.73 7.49
C ASP A 612 -39.80 -11.83 6.47
N LEU A 613 -40.10 -11.47 5.22
CA LEU A 613 -40.33 -12.45 4.14
C LEU A 613 -39.06 -13.25 3.83
N LEU A 614 -37.89 -12.62 3.81
CA LEU A 614 -36.61 -13.30 3.65
C LEU A 614 -36.34 -14.26 4.81
N ARG A 615 -36.68 -13.86 6.05
CA ARG A 615 -36.57 -14.73 7.23
C ARG A 615 -37.53 -15.92 7.15
N GLN A 616 -38.74 -15.71 6.65
CA GLN A 616 -39.77 -16.73 6.55
C GLN A 616 -39.49 -17.77 5.47
N PHE A 617 -39.05 -17.34 4.27
CA PHE A 617 -38.92 -18.22 3.10
C PHE A 617 -37.49 -18.61 2.77
N GLY A 618 -36.47 -17.94 3.32
CA GLY A 618 -35.07 -18.25 3.06
C GLY A 618 -34.67 -18.19 1.59
N SER A 619 -35.42 -17.47 0.76
CA SER A 619 -35.19 -17.38 -0.68
C SER A 619 -35.67 -16.02 -1.17
N VAL A 620 -34.81 -15.30 -1.89
CA VAL A 620 -35.17 -14.00 -2.50
C VAL A 620 -36.32 -14.18 -3.48
N VAL A 621 -36.30 -15.25 -4.28
CA VAL A 621 -37.35 -15.55 -5.27
C VAL A 621 -38.70 -15.77 -4.60
N LEU A 622 -38.73 -16.53 -3.49
CA LEU A 622 -39.96 -16.80 -2.75
C LEU A 622 -40.41 -15.60 -1.93
N ALA A 623 -39.49 -14.80 -1.39
CA ALA A 623 -39.80 -13.57 -0.67
C ALA A 623 -40.38 -12.50 -1.63
N LEU A 624 -39.85 -12.37 -2.85
CA LEU A 624 -40.42 -11.51 -3.89
C LEU A 624 -41.81 -12.01 -4.32
N ALA A 625 -41.97 -13.33 -4.49
CA ALA A 625 -43.29 -13.91 -4.77
C ALA A 625 -44.27 -13.65 -3.62
N ALA A 626 -43.82 -13.73 -2.37
CA ALA A 626 -44.64 -13.51 -1.19
C ALA A 626 -44.96 -12.02 -0.97
N TYR A 627 -44.10 -11.11 -1.43
CA TYR A 627 -44.37 -9.68 -1.42
C TYR A 627 -45.55 -9.34 -2.33
N ASN A 628 -45.60 -9.94 -3.53
CA ASN A 628 -46.64 -9.68 -4.52
C ASN A 628 -47.93 -10.53 -4.30
N ALA A 629 -47.81 -11.85 -4.11
CA ALA A 629 -48.95 -12.75 -3.96
C ALA A 629 -49.45 -12.92 -2.51
N GLY A 630 -48.72 -12.35 -1.55
CA GLY A 630 -48.88 -12.62 -0.13
C GLY A 630 -48.15 -13.90 0.33
N PRO A 631 -47.88 -14.03 1.65
CA PRO A 631 -47.13 -15.18 2.18
C PRO A 631 -47.87 -16.52 2.10
N ALA A 632 -49.20 -16.53 2.20
CA ALA A 632 -49.97 -17.78 2.33
C ALA A 632 -49.90 -18.69 1.07
N PRO A 633 -50.08 -18.17 -0.16
CA PRO A 633 -49.94 -18.99 -1.38
C PRO A 633 -48.53 -19.54 -1.57
N VAL A 634 -47.49 -18.76 -1.24
CA VAL A 634 -46.08 -19.19 -1.31
C VAL A 634 -45.78 -20.23 -0.25
N ALA A 635 -46.31 -20.06 0.97
CA ALA A 635 -46.13 -21.02 2.05
C ALA A 635 -46.79 -22.37 1.74
N ALA A 636 -47.95 -22.37 1.07
CA ALA A 636 -48.69 -23.57 0.72
C ALA A 636 -47.95 -24.46 -0.30
N CYS A 637 -47.25 -23.87 -1.27
CA CYS A 637 -46.53 -24.65 -2.30
C CYS A 637 -45.00 -24.67 -2.14
N GLN A 638 -44.44 -23.82 -1.28
CA GLN A 638 -42.98 -23.58 -1.16
C GLN A 638 -42.33 -23.30 -2.52
N CYS A 639 -43.06 -22.57 -3.37
CA CYS A 639 -42.77 -22.33 -4.77
C CYS A 639 -43.23 -20.92 -5.17
N VAL A 640 -42.83 -20.44 -6.35
CA VAL A 640 -43.54 -19.30 -6.96
C VAL A 640 -44.91 -19.83 -7.40
N PRO A 641 -46.03 -19.32 -6.83
CA PRO A 641 -47.35 -19.78 -7.20
C PRO A 641 -47.60 -19.50 -8.69
N LYS A 642 -48.38 -20.35 -9.36
CA LYS A 642 -48.74 -20.21 -10.79
C LYS A 642 -49.75 -19.08 -11.01
N ILE A 643 -49.38 -17.88 -10.57
CA ILE A 643 -50.11 -16.63 -10.74
C ILE A 643 -49.30 -15.85 -11.78
N PRO A 644 -49.83 -15.63 -13.00
CA PRO A 644 -49.07 -15.01 -14.08
C PRO A 644 -48.46 -13.65 -13.72
N GLU A 645 -49.18 -12.86 -12.91
CA GLU A 645 -48.70 -11.58 -12.39
C GLU A 645 -47.48 -11.76 -11.48
N THR A 646 -47.51 -12.72 -10.56
CA THR A 646 -46.42 -13.00 -9.62
C THR A 646 -45.19 -13.58 -10.32
N GLU A 647 -45.38 -14.48 -11.28
CA GLU A 647 -44.30 -15.01 -12.11
C GLU A 647 -43.63 -13.89 -12.91
N ALA A 648 -44.43 -13.00 -13.52
CA ALA A 648 -43.93 -11.83 -14.26
C ALA A 648 -43.25 -10.80 -13.34
N TYR A 649 -43.78 -10.59 -12.13
CA TYR A 649 -43.21 -9.69 -11.12
C TYR A 649 -41.83 -10.18 -10.67
N VAL A 650 -41.71 -11.45 -10.30
CA VAL A 650 -40.45 -12.07 -9.92
C VAL A 650 -39.48 -12.05 -11.09
N ALA A 651 -39.89 -12.43 -12.30
CA ALA A 651 -39.04 -12.40 -13.49
C ALA A 651 -38.59 -10.98 -13.84
N ARG A 652 -39.47 -9.97 -13.69
CA ARG A 652 -39.14 -8.55 -13.91
C ARG A 652 -38.07 -8.08 -12.93
N ILE A 653 -38.23 -8.38 -11.64
CA ILE A 653 -37.25 -7.97 -10.62
C ILE A 653 -35.94 -8.71 -10.80
N LEU A 654 -35.96 -10.02 -11.03
CA LEU A 654 -34.76 -10.79 -11.36
C LEU A 654 -34.13 -10.31 -12.67
N GLY A 655 -34.90 -9.81 -13.63
CA GLY A 655 -34.42 -9.19 -14.86
C GLY A 655 -33.85 -7.77 -14.65
N LEU A 656 -34.33 -7.01 -13.66
CA LEU A 656 -33.74 -5.73 -13.24
C LEU A 656 -32.45 -5.95 -12.46
N LEU A 657 -32.41 -7.00 -11.64
CA LEU A 657 -31.22 -7.45 -10.92
C LEU A 657 -30.21 -8.13 -11.87
N GLY A 658 -30.68 -8.86 -12.87
CA GLY A 658 -29.90 -9.55 -13.92
C GLY A 658 -29.55 -8.69 -15.14
N GLY A 659 -30.23 -7.54 -15.29
CA GLY A 659 -29.88 -6.46 -16.21
C GLY A 659 -28.67 -5.65 -15.71
N ALA A 660 -28.22 -5.92 -14.48
CA ALA A 660 -26.96 -5.50 -13.88
C ALA A 660 -25.81 -6.53 -14.07
N GLY A 661 -25.94 -7.42 -15.07
CA GLY A 661 -25.07 -8.60 -15.22
C GLY A 661 -25.75 -9.83 -14.61
N GLU A 662 -25.39 -11.03 -15.04
CA GLU A 662 -25.95 -12.31 -14.56
C GLU A 662 -26.05 -12.37 -13.02
N LEU A 663 -26.76 -13.36 -12.46
CA LEU A 663 -26.58 -13.77 -11.06
C LEU A 663 -25.15 -14.31 -10.84
N ALA A 664 -24.15 -13.47 -11.06
CA ALA A 664 -22.87 -13.58 -10.44
C ALA A 664 -23.11 -13.16 -8.99
N ALA A 665 -22.93 -14.11 -8.08
CA ALA A 665 -22.60 -13.74 -6.72
C ALA A 665 -21.57 -12.59 -6.74
N PRO A 666 -21.67 -11.59 -5.85
CA PRO A 666 -20.63 -10.58 -5.72
C PRO A 666 -19.27 -11.28 -5.68
N ALA A 667 -18.26 -10.74 -6.37
CA ALA A 667 -16.90 -11.22 -6.16
C ALA A 667 -16.59 -11.01 -4.67
N LEU A 668 -16.56 -12.07 -3.87
CA LEU A 668 -16.21 -11.96 -2.47
C LEU A 668 -14.70 -12.09 -2.35
N GLU A 669 -14.07 -11.18 -1.66
CA GLU A 669 -12.70 -11.32 -1.21
C GLU A 669 -12.69 -11.90 0.19
N VAL A 670 -11.70 -12.75 0.45
CA VAL A 670 -11.51 -13.32 1.77
C VAL A 670 -10.43 -12.52 2.48
N ARG A 671 -10.81 -11.89 3.59
CA ARG A 671 -9.90 -11.12 4.43
C ARG A 671 -10.05 -11.53 5.89
N LEU A 672 -8.98 -11.34 6.65
CA LEU A 672 -9.05 -11.37 8.12
C LEU A 672 -9.82 -10.14 8.59
N VAL A 673 -10.59 -10.30 9.66
CA VAL A 673 -11.25 -9.22 10.38
C VAL A 673 -10.28 -8.78 11.46
N ASP A 674 -9.81 -7.53 11.36
CA ASP A 674 -8.86 -6.91 12.31
C ASP A 674 -9.42 -6.79 13.73
#